data_AF-A0A1D8G6G9-F1
#
_entry.id   AF-A0A1D8G6G9-F1
#
_cell.length_a   1.000
_cell.length_b   1.000
_cell.length_c   1.000
_cell.angle_alpha   90.00
_cell.angle_beta   90.00
_cell.angle_gamma   90.00
#
_symmetry.space_group_name_H-M   'P 1'
#
loop_
_entity.id
_entity.type
_entity.pdbx_description
1 polymer ?
#
loop_
_entity_poly.entity_id
_entity_poly.type
_entity_poly.pdbx_seq_one_letter_code
_entity_poly.pdbx_strand_id
1 'polypeptide(L)'
;MFTGIDEVDWASLGHAYGPADDVPALLRGLASDDPAERERALDGMYGTVHHQGDVYDSTLACIPFLLELVASPDVQDRGCVVELLASIGGIDLCGDDELDDLDPEDEEFEDAANYAMAAAAVAAGADVFLGLVGDPDREVRLAVPGALASLHGDPVHVRDLLRERLTVERDAEVRLALVEAIGRIALRYESLREETAAWLAWLSGAAQDPALRLAALAQIARCAPGRLPPDVVRTVTALLAELRRSASRAPGGGTGTGGGVGAGGGAGGAGAGSGLGAGAGAGGAGGSAGAGLGAGGGAGAGAGRGPGAGAGAGSGSGFGTGFGTAGGVGGVGAGAGSGLEAASGRSCGAPGGPSNLWNSANSWAAHGGWDGPVSGGPVHCVPPSEPAESRPAAPTLLGQPREPREEQRAGRGTAWEDDLLRTLHGALDDRVDDRIALVSAQLRSPDAAQRTDAVWMCGSLVRTWRGAYDGVVRLVGAQLRDPEPRLRAVAASWLEGLFALARPAADDLAARVAADPAPWVPDWVGGRPGTPSALLALTRAGDARAVPALARALEQPEPDCRLLYAIPHLAEAGAPLVPLLRRRLGALPLDDELGEQSGPLLLALARLRAVEALPEVLRVLRAAPAFRREWVLESALRAVTAFGPAAREAAADARALLGDPSAGTVTAAARALWAVEGDAGAVLPRLRALLRAPDVQGRRSAAWAVGAFGGSARAAAPELRACLTAPDMWLRVDAGTALCRVTGDAGEALPVLAAAWRENRHTRVAIAECLAELGPVERLAPDAAPLLRGELARKRRHNVAAGVSGDQDVHEDEHLLSLCRRALGGAVGG
;
A
#
# COMPACT_ATOMS: atom_id res chain seq x y z
N MET A 1 43.46 -8.62 5.30
CA MET A 1 42.07 -8.79 4.87
C MET A 1 41.62 -10.14 5.41
N PHE A 2 40.61 -10.12 6.27
CA PHE A 2 40.04 -11.26 6.99
C PHE A 2 40.92 -11.89 8.09
N THR A 3 41.76 -11.08 8.74
CA THR A 3 42.55 -11.60 9.87
C THR A 3 41.62 -11.97 11.03
N GLY A 4 41.69 -13.22 11.50
CA GLY A 4 40.83 -13.72 12.58
C GLY A 4 39.46 -14.23 12.12
N ILE A 5 39.16 -14.27 10.81
CA ILE A 5 37.86 -14.78 10.33
C ILE A 5 37.61 -16.24 10.73
N ASP A 6 38.66 -17.06 10.75
CA ASP A 6 38.56 -18.48 11.14
C ASP A 6 38.65 -18.69 12.67
N GLU A 7 38.86 -17.62 13.44
CA GLU A 7 38.88 -17.65 14.91
C GLU A 7 37.48 -17.42 15.51
N VAL A 8 36.54 -16.91 14.71
CA VAL A 8 35.12 -16.77 15.08
C VAL A 8 34.43 -18.12 14.92
N ASP A 9 33.73 -18.57 15.97
CA ASP A 9 32.93 -19.80 15.92
C ASP A 9 31.58 -19.55 15.24
N TRP A 10 31.60 -19.40 13.91
CA TRP A 10 30.42 -19.08 13.09
C TRP A 10 29.26 -20.07 13.25
N ALA A 11 29.57 -21.35 13.54
CA ALA A 11 28.59 -22.40 13.80
C ALA A 11 27.76 -22.13 15.05
N SER A 12 28.31 -21.38 16.00
CA SER A 12 27.64 -21.00 17.24
C SER A 12 26.78 -19.74 17.10
N LEU A 13 26.95 -18.97 16.02
CA LEU A 13 26.20 -17.75 15.73
C LEU A 13 25.00 -18.04 14.85
N GLY A 14 23.96 -17.21 14.95
CA GLY A 14 22.72 -17.31 14.18
C GLY A 14 22.55 -16.23 13.12
N HIS A 15 21.81 -16.55 12.07
CA HIS A 15 21.23 -15.59 11.15
C HIS A 15 19.78 -16.02 10.81
N ALA A 16 19.12 -15.35 9.86
CA ALA A 16 17.68 -15.51 9.55
C ALA A 16 17.17 -16.95 9.26
N TYR A 17 18.05 -17.90 8.94
CA TYR A 17 17.69 -19.27 8.54
C TYR A 17 18.42 -20.35 9.36
N GLY A 18 19.13 -19.98 10.44
CA GLY A 18 19.85 -20.91 11.29
C GLY A 18 21.32 -20.55 11.52
N PRO A 19 22.20 -21.55 11.75
CA PRO A 19 23.62 -21.33 12.04
C PRO A 19 24.37 -20.64 10.90
N ALA A 20 25.31 -19.76 11.25
CA ALA A 20 26.01 -18.86 10.34
C ALA A 20 27.29 -19.44 9.68
N ASP A 21 27.35 -20.77 9.49
CA ASP A 21 28.49 -21.49 8.92
C ASP A 21 28.90 -21.04 7.51
N ASP A 22 27.96 -20.45 6.77
CA ASP A 22 28.11 -19.99 5.39
C ASP A 22 28.65 -18.55 5.27
N VAL A 23 28.57 -17.75 6.34
CA VAL A 23 28.98 -16.34 6.38
C VAL A 23 30.44 -16.11 5.98
N PRO A 24 31.43 -16.94 6.38
CA PRO A 24 32.81 -16.78 5.92
C PRO A 24 32.99 -16.92 4.42
N ALA A 25 32.12 -17.69 3.74
CA ALA A 25 32.13 -17.80 2.28
C ALA A 25 31.54 -16.55 1.64
N LEU A 26 30.47 -15.98 2.22
CA LEU A 26 29.88 -14.71 1.78
C LEU A 26 30.90 -13.56 1.89
N LEU A 27 31.56 -13.40 3.05
CA LEU A 27 32.56 -12.36 3.26
C LEU A 27 33.72 -12.46 2.25
N ARG A 28 34.25 -13.67 2.01
CA ARG A 28 35.29 -13.89 0.99
C ARG A 28 34.78 -13.64 -0.43
N GLY A 29 33.52 -13.98 -0.71
CA GLY A 29 32.86 -13.74 -1.99
C GLY A 29 32.75 -12.25 -2.33
N LEU A 30 32.55 -11.37 -1.34
CA LEU A 30 32.58 -9.91 -1.52
C LEU A 30 33.94 -9.40 -2.01
N ALA A 31 35.03 -10.10 -1.68
CA ALA A 31 36.38 -9.77 -2.13
C ALA A 31 36.77 -10.44 -3.45
N SER A 32 35.87 -11.19 -4.10
CA SER A 32 36.19 -11.94 -5.31
C SER A 32 36.45 -11.02 -6.51
N ASP A 33 37.35 -11.44 -7.39
CA ASP A 33 37.57 -10.79 -8.69
C ASP A 33 36.37 -10.97 -9.64
N ASP A 34 35.53 -12.00 -9.44
CA ASP A 34 34.34 -12.29 -10.25
C ASP A 34 33.13 -11.42 -9.82
N PRO A 35 32.64 -10.51 -10.68
CA PRO A 35 31.47 -9.68 -10.36
C PRO A 35 30.21 -10.48 -10.01
N ALA A 36 29.98 -11.63 -10.64
CA ALA A 36 28.81 -12.45 -10.38
C ALA A 36 28.90 -13.18 -9.03
N GLU A 37 30.11 -13.41 -8.53
CA GLU A 37 30.34 -13.94 -7.18
C GLU A 37 30.13 -12.85 -6.13
N ARG A 38 30.61 -11.62 -6.37
CA ARG A 38 30.35 -10.48 -5.48
C ARG A 38 28.87 -10.15 -5.34
N GLU A 39 28.14 -10.12 -6.46
CA GLU A 39 26.68 -9.86 -6.44
C GLU A 39 25.93 -10.93 -5.64
N ARG A 40 26.23 -12.22 -5.87
CA ARG A 40 25.63 -13.33 -5.09
C ARG A 40 26.00 -13.27 -3.61
N ALA A 41 27.24 -12.88 -3.29
CA ALA A 41 27.67 -12.72 -1.92
C ALA A 41 26.93 -11.58 -1.22
N LEU A 42 26.77 -10.44 -1.89
CA LEU A 42 26.02 -9.29 -1.37
C LEU A 42 24.53 -9.62 -1.18
N ASP A 43 23.90 -10.27 -2.16
CA ASP A 43 22.52 -10.77 -2.04
C ASP A 43 22.38 -11.77 -0.88
N GLY A 44 23.40 -12.62 -0.68
CA GLY A 44 23.48 -13.51 0.47
C GLY A 44 23.53 -12.74 1.79
N MET A 45 24.37 -11.70 1.89
CA MET A 45 24.46 -10.87 3.10
C MET A 45 23.12 -10.21 3.46
N TYR A 46 22.40 -9.64 2.49
CA TYR A 46 21.06 -9.09 2.72
C TYR A 46 19.99 -10.17 2.93
N GLY A 47 20.15 -11.33 2.30
CA GLY A 47 19.18 -12.43 2.39
C GLY A 47 19.27 -13.24 3.67
N THR A 48 20.44 -13.30 4.31
CA THR A 48 20.66 -14.15 5.50
C THR A 48 21.15 -13.34 6.70
N VAL A 49 22.22 -12.56 6.52
CA VAL A 49 22.95 -11.87 7.61
C VAL A 49 22.29 -10.55 8.04
N HIS A 50 21.57 -9.86 7.16
CA HIS A 50 20.85 -8.62 7.47
C HIS A 50 19.44 -8.67 6.86
N HIS A 51 18.76 -9.79 7.09
CA HIS A 51 17.46 -10.10 6.50
C HIS A 51 16.38 -9.14 7.00
N GLN A 52 15.70 -8.46 6.06
CA GLN A 52 14.67 -7.45 6.35
C GLN A 52 15.13 -6.30 7.24
N GLY A 53 16.45 -6.09 7.36
CA GLY A 53 17.02 -5.06 8.21
C GLY A 53 17.34 -5.53 9.63
N ASP A 54 17.05 -6.79 10.00
CA ASP A 54 17.34 -7.35 11.32
C ASP A 54 18.84 -7.45 11.60
N VAL A 55 19.23 -7.38 12.87
CA VAL A 55 20.63 -7.52 13.32
C VAL A 55 20.76 -8.74 14.22
N TYR A 56 21.50 -9.73 13.74
CA TYR A 56 21.86 -10.95 14.45
C TYR A 56 23.27 -10.85 15.06
N ASP A 57 23.64 -11.81 15.90
CA ASP A 57 24.99 -11.97 16.44
C ASP A 57 26.04 -12.20 15.32
N SER A 58 25.68 -12.92 14.27
CA SER A 58 26.50 -13.06 13.06
C SER A 58 26.68 -11.73 12.30
N THR A 59 25.66 -10.86 12.27
CA THR A 59 25.73 -9.52 11.69
C THR A 59 26.77 -8.67 12.42
N LEU A 60 26.74 -8.69 13.76
CA LEU A 60 27.70 -7.99 14.60
C LEU A 60 29.13 -8.48 14.35
N ALA A 61 29.32 -9.80 14.25
CA ALA A 61 30.60 -10.42 13.97
C ALA A 61 31.16 -10.06 12.57
N CYS A 62 30.30 -9.71 11.60
CA CYS A 62 30.73 -9.31 10.26
C CYS A 62 31.33 -7.90 10.20
N ILE A 63 30.94 -6.98 11.09
CA ILE A 63 31.25 -5.55 11.00
C ILE A 63 32.76 -5.28 10.82
N PRO A 64 33.68 -5.86 11.63
CA PRO A 64 35.11 -5.62 11.47
C PRO A 64 35.64 -6.03 10.09
N PHE A 65 35.16 -7.15 9.55
CA PHE A 65 35.59 -7.66 8.25
C PHE A 65 35.05 -6.83 7.08
N LEU A 66 33.81 -6.33 7.20
CA LEU A 66 33.24 -5.41 6.23
C LEU A 66 34.00 -4.07 6.21
N LEU A 67 34.41 -3.56 7.39
CA LEU A 67 35.25 -2.37 7.49
C LEU A 67 36.64 -2.60 6.87
N GLU A 68 37.26 -3.76 7.07
CA GLU A 68 38.52 -4.13 6.39
C GLU A 68 38.37 -4.15 4.86
N LEU A 69 37.25 -4.67 4.35
CA LEU A 69 36.97 -4.72 2.92
C LEU A 69 36.87 -3.32 2.31
N VAL A 70 36.14 -2.43 2.97
CA VAL A 70 35.98 -1.04 2.55
C VAL A 70 37.30 -0.28 2.59
N ALA A 71 38.16 -0.56 3.57
CA ALA A 71 39.48 0.06 3.69
C ALA A 71 40.47 -0.36 2.59
N SER A 72 40.25 -1.51 1.96
CA SER A 72 41.21 -2.09 1.01
C SER A 72 40.99 -1.54 -0.40
N PRO A 73 41.98 -0.86 -1.02
CA PRO A 73 41.81 -0.26 -2.34
C PRO A 73 41.70 -1.28 -3.48
N ASP A 74 42.08 -2.54 -3.25
CA ASP A 74 42.07 -3.61 -4.25
C ASP A 74 40.68 -4.26 -4.39
N VAL A 75 39.75 -4.00 -3.46
CA VAL A 75 38.38 -4.53 -3.50
C VAL A 75 37.54 -3.70 -4.46
N GLN A 76 36.81 -4.39 -5.34
CA GLN A 76 35.85 -3.80 -6.28
C GLN A 76 34.47 -3.67 -5.62
N ASP A 77 33.60 -2.81 -6.17
CA ASP A 77 32.21 -2.60 -5.69
C ASP A 77 32.09 -2.22 -4.20
N ARG A 78 33.12 -1.54 -3.66
CA ARG A 78 33.16 -1.08 -2.26
C ARG A 78 31.99 -0.20 -1.87
N GLY A 79 31.38 0.52 -2.83
CA GLY A 79 30.17 1.32 -2.61
C GLY A 79 29.04 0.50 -2.00
N CYS A 80 28.78 -0.70 -2.53
CA CYS A 80 27.72 -1.59 -2.04
C CYS A 80 28.01 -2.10 -0.61
N VAL A 81 29.28 -2.31 -0.27
CA VAL A 81 29.69 -2.72 1.08
C VAL A 81 29.54 -1.57 2.08
N VAL A 82 29.81 -0.32 1.66
CA VAL A 82 29.53 0.87 2.47
C VAL A 82 28.03 1.00 2.72
N GLU A 83 27.18 0.78 1.72
CA GLU A 83 25.72 0.79 1.90
C GLU A 83 25.24 -0.28 2.87
N LEU A 84 25.77 -1.51 2.79
CA LEU A 84 25.46 -2.59 3.73
C LEU A 84 25.86 -2.21 5.17
N LEU A 85 27.08 -1.70 5.37
CA LEU A 85 27.53 -1.22 6.69
C LEU A 85 26.65 -0.09 7.22
N ALA A 86 26.20 0.79 6.33
CA ALA A 86 25.33 1.89 6.69
C ALA A 86 23.92 1.41 7.07
N SER A 87 23.39 0.41 6.37
CA SER A 87 22.13 -0.28 6.73
C SER A 87 22.24 -0.94 8.11
N ILE A 88 23.30 -1.72 8.34
CA ILE A 88 23.58 -2.39 9.64
C ILE A 88 23.72 -1.36 10.76
N GLY A 89 24.36 -0.22 10.49
CA GLY A 89 24.55 0.86 11.45
C GLY A 89 23.32 1.74 11.68
N GLY A 90 22.17 1.42 11.07
CA GLY A 90 20.90 2.08 11.35
C GLY A 90 20.57 3.30 10.47
N ILE A 91 20.90 3.29 9.17
CA ILE A 91 20.23 4.18 8.21
C ILE A 91 18.78 3.70 7.99
N ASP A 92 17.94 3.79 9.02
CA ASP A 92 16.49 4.11 8.94
C ASP A 92 15.89 4.45 10.33
N LEU A 93 16.49 5.37 11.09
CA LEU A 93 15.87 5.89 12.32
C LEU A 93 14.73 6.87 11.99
N CYS A 94 13.57 6.32 11.65
CA CYS A 94 12.28 6.96 11.87
C CYS A 94 11.62 6.31 13.10
N GLY A 95 12.11 6.60 14.31
CA GLY A 95 11.46 6.12 15.54
C GLY A 95 12.32 6.20 16.79
N ASP A 96 12.74 7.40 17.21
CA ASP A 96 13.51 7.56 18.47
C ASP A 96 12.63 7.49 19.75
N ASP A 97 11.42 6.91 19.72
CA ASP A 97 10.46 6.95 20.83
C ASP A 97 10.11 5.57 21.47
N GLU A 98 10.74 4.45 21.09
CA GLU A 98 10.28 3.09 21.54
C GLU A 98 11.29 2.26 22.36
N LEU A 99 12.41 2.83 22.84
CA LEU A 99 13.37 2.07 23.68
C LEU A 99 13.07 2.12 25.20
N ASP A 100 12.40 3.16 25.69
CA ASP A 100 12.17 3.37 27.14
C ASP A 100 10.98 2.55 27.69
N ASP A 101 10.20 1.89 26.84
CA ASP A 101 8.95 1.18 27.19
C ASP A 101 9.02 -0.37 27.03
N LEU A 102 10.15 -0.94 26.59
CA LEU A 102 10.31 -2.39 26.36
C LEU A 102 10.79 -3.13 27.62
N ASP A 103 10.19 -4.30 27.91
CA ASP A 103 10.62 -5.17 29.03
C ASP A 103 11.97 -5.83 28.69
N PRO A 104 13.00 -5.80 29.56
CA PRO A 104 14.28 -6.46 29.32
C PRO A 104 14.20 -7.99 29.11
N GLU A 105 13.06 -8.61 29.41
CA GLU A 105 12.80 -10.03 29.18
C GLU A 105 12.06 -10.33 27.85
N ASP A 106 11.69 -9.31 27.05
CA ASP A 106 11.00 -9.45 25.77
C ASP A 106 11.98 -9.66 24.58
N GLU A 107 11.58 -10.47 23.59
CA GLU A 107 12.35 -10.69 22.34
C GLU A 107 12.59 -9.37 21.58
N GLU A 108 11.64 -8.44 21.62
CA GLU A 108 11.73 -7.10 21.01
C GLU A 108 12.83 -6.22 21.65
N PHE A 109 13.20 -6.48 22.91
CA PHE A 109 14.30 -5.80 23.59
C PHE A 109 15.68 -6.33 23.15
N GLU A 110 15.82 -7.65 22.96
CA GLU A 110 17.06 -8.25 22.45
C GLU A 110 17.40 -7.74 21.05
N ASP A 111 16.39 -7.63 20.18
CA ASP A 111 16.54 -7.04 18.84
C ASP A 111 17.03 -5.58 18.94
N ALA A 112 16.37 -4.76 19.75
CA ALA A 112 16.73 -3.36 19.95
C ALA A 112 18.15 -3.17 20.52
N ALA A 113 18.60 -4.06 21.41
CA ALA A 113 19.96 -4.07 21.95
C ALA A 113 21.01 -4.44 20.88
N ASN A 114 20.72 -5.45 20.05
CA ASN A 114 21.58 -5.83 18.93
C ASN A 114 21.75 -4.69 17.93
N TYR A 115 20.68 -3.98 17.59
CA TYR A 115 20.75 -2.77 16.76
C TYR A 115 21.65 -1.70 17.37
N ALA A 116 21.49 -1.39 18.66
CA ALA A 116 22.32 -0.41 19.34
C ALA A 116 23.81 -0.81 19.34
N MET A 117 24.10 -2.10 19.54
CA MET A 117 25.45 -2.65 19.47
C MET A 117 26.03 -2.56 18.06
N ALA A 118 25.26 -2.87 17.02
CA ALA A 118 25.69 -2.75 15.63
C ALA A 118 25.98 -1.30 15.27
N ALA A 119 25.07 -0.38 15.60
CA ALA A 119 25.28 1.04 15.39
C ALA A 119 26.55 1.54 16.10
N ALA A 120 26.80 1.11 17.34
CA ALA A 120 28.01 1.47 18.08
C ALA A 120 29.30 0.87 17.46
N ALA A 121 29.27 -0.39 17.02
CA ALA A 121 30.40 -1.05 16.38
C ALA A 121 30.75 -0.42 15.03
N VAL A 122 29.75 -0.13 14.19
CA VAL A 122 29.96 0.56 12.91
C VAL A 122 30.45 1.99 13.17
N ALA A 123 29.86 2.71 14.14
CA ALA A 123 30.29 4.05 14.52
C ALA A 123 31.75 4.10 15.00
N ALA A 124 32.19 3.09 15.76
CA ALA A 124 33.58 2.99 16.22
C ALA A 124 34.57 2.79 15.06
N GLY A 125 34.13 2.19 13.95
CA GLY A 125 34.92 2.03 12.72
C GLY A 125 34.72 3.12 11.67
N ALA A 126 33.86 4.11 11.92
CA ALA A 126 33.43 5.07 10.91
C ALA A 126 34.54 6.00 10.39
N ASP A 127 35.64 6.14 11.13
CA ASP A 127 36.84 6.90 10.71
C ASP A 127 37.38 6.41 9.35
N VAL A 128 37.18 5.13 9.02
CA VAL A 128 37.60 4.56 7.74
C VAL A 128 36.95 5.29 6.56
N PHE A 129 35.72 5.77 6.73
CA PHE A 129 34.97 6.45 5.69
C PHE A 129 35.50 7.87 5.43
N LEU A 130 36.17 8.52 6.40
CA LEU A 130 36.75 9.86 6.22
C LEU A 130 37.76 9.87 5.07
N GLY A 131 38.59 8.82 4.97
CA GLY A 131 39.59 8.68 3.91
C GLY A 131 38.99 8.40 2.53
N LEU A 132 37.73 7.97 2.47
CA LEU A 132 37.06 7.51 1.25
C LEU A 132 36.20 8.59 0.58
N VAL A 133 36.01 9.75 1.21
CA VAL A 133 35.27 10.89 0.64
C VAL A 133 35.85 11.36 -0.70
N GLY A 134 37.16 11.17 -0.89
CA GLY A 134 37.88 11.51 -2.12
C GLY A 134 38.27 10.32 -3.00
N ASP A 135 37.72 9.12 -2.75
CA ASP A 135 38.10 7.88 -3.43
C ASP A 135 37.99 8.00 -4.97
N PRO A 136 38.88 7.40 -5.77
CA PRO A 136 38.76 7.42 -7.23
C PRO A 136 37.48 6.75 -7.75
N ASP A 137 36.93 5.78 -7.02
CA ASP A 137 35.69 5.09 -7.38
C ASP A 137 34.47 6.00 -7.14
N ARG A 138 33.63 6.11 -8.17
CA ARG A 138 32.40 6.92 -8.13
C ARG A 138 31.40 6.36 -7.11
N GLU A 139 31.20 5.04 -7.08
CA GLU A 139 30.16 4.43 -6.23
C GLU A 139 30.51 4.58 -4.75
N VAL A 140 31.81 4.48 -4.41
CA VAL A 140 32.31 4.77 -3.05
C VAL A 140 32.03 6.23 -2.66
N ARG A 141 32.36 7.19 -3.55
CA ARG A 141 32.08 8.61 -3.27
C ARG A 141 30.59 8.91 -3.14
N LEU A 142 29.72 8.11 -3.76
CA LEU A 142 28.26 8.26 -3.66
C LEU A 142 27.72 7.74 -2.32
N ALA A 143 28.20 6.58 -1.85
CA ALA A 143 27.71 5.93 -0.63
C ALA A 143 28.27 6.55 0.68
N VAL A 144 29.56 6.91 0.68
CA VAL A 144 30.30 7.36 1.88
C VAL A 144 29.68 8.59 2.59
N PRO A 145 29.19 9.65 1.91
CA PRO A 145 28.60 10.80 2.58
C PRO A 145 27.43 10.43 3.49
N GLY A 146 26.57 9.51 3.04
CA GLY A 146 25.43 9.04 3.81
C GLY A 146 25.86 8.30 5.07
N ALA A 147 26.82 7.38 4.93
CA ALA A 147 27.41 6.64 6.05
C ALA A 147 28.05 7.56 7.08
N LEU A 148 28.89 8.52 6.65
CA LEU A 148 29.54 9.47 7.57
C LEU A 148 28.55 10.33 8.35
N ALA A 149 27.51 10.85 7.69
CA ALA A 149 26.49 11.67 8.35
C ALA A 149 25.70 10.92 9.42
N SER A 150 25.54 9.60 9.25
CA SER A 150 24.74 8.75 10.13
C SER A 150 25.55 8.03 11.21
N LEU A 151 26.83 7.73 10.95
CA LEU A 151 27.59 6.80 11.80
C LEU A 151 28.74 7.47 12.54
N HIS A 152 29.28 8.57 12.03
CA HIS A 152 30.47 9.18 12.60
C HIS A 152 30.15 10.06 13.83
N GLY A 153 30.99 9.97 14.87
CA GLY A 153 30.79 10.65 16.16
C GLY A 153 31.14 12.15 16.20
N ASP A 154 31.92 12.65 15.24
CA ASP A 154 32.25 14.09 15.10
C ASP A 154 31.49 14.73 13.92
N PRO A 155 30.31 15.33 14.16
CA PRO A 155 29.50 15.92 13.10
C PRO A 155 30.05 17.23 12.55
N VAL A 156 30.89 17.95 13.31
CA VAL A 156 31.49 19.22 12.84
C VAL A 156 32.56 18.92 11.82
N HIS A 157 33.46 17.98 12.14
CA HIS A 157 34.51 17.55 11.24
C HIS A 157 33.94 16.98 9.93
N VAL A 158 32.95 16.08 10.03
CA VAL A 158 32.32 15.49 8.85
C VAL A 158 31.66 16.56 7.99
N ARG A 159 30.85 17.45 8.58
CA ARG A 159 30.19 18.53 7.82
C ARG A 159 31.19 19.37 7.04
N ASP A 160 32.29 19.77 7.68
CA ASP A 160 33.30 20.62 7.05
C ASP A 160 34.05 19.88 5.94
N LEU A 161 34.39 18.60 6.15
CA LEU A 161 34.97 17.73 5.14
C LEU A 161 34.06 17.57 3.90
N LEU A 162 32.76 17.32 4.10
CA LEU A 162 31.79 17.20 3.01
C LEU A 162 31.60 18.52 2.26
N ARG A 163 31.63 19.66 2.96
CA ARG A 163 31.57 21.01 2.34
C ARG A 163 32.80 21.28 1.48
N GLU A 164 33.99 20.94 1.97
CA GLU A 164 35.24 21.07 1.21
C GLU A 164 35.21 20.18 -0.04
N ARG A 165 34.78 18.92 0.10
CA ARG A 165 34.67 17.98 -1.02
C ARG A 165 33.72 18.49 -2.10
N LEU A 166 32.59 19.09 -1.72
CA LEU A 166 31.61 19.64 -2.66
C LEU A 166 32.22 20.69 -3.61
N THR A 167 33.27 21.42 -3.19
CA THR A 167 33.90 22.46 -4.02
C THR A 167 34.73 21.91 -5.18
N VAL A 168 35.20 20.67 -5.07
CA VAL A 168 36.07 20.02 -6.06
C VAL A 168 35.39 18.87 -6.81
N GLU A 169 34.28 18.35 -6.29
CA GLU A 169 33.53 17.26 -6.92
C GLU A 169 32.85 17.72 -8.22
N ARG A 170 32.93 16.85 -9.24
CA ARG A 170 32.42 17.11 -10.59
C ARG A 170 31.22 16.26 -10.93
N ASP A 171 31.09 15.08 -10.32
CA ASP A 171 29.94 14.21 -10.53
C ASP A 171 28.68 14.83 -9.89
N ALA A 172 27.59 14.90 -10.65
CA ALA A 172 26.38 15.55 -10.19
C ALA A 172 25.71 14.80 -9.04
N GLU A 173 25.62 13.46 -9.12
CA GLU A 173 24.93 12.65 -8.11
C GLU A 173 25.70 12.64 -6.78
N VAL A 174 27.02 12.54 -6.84
CA VAL A 174 27.86 12.66 -5.63
C VAL A 174 27.67 14.02 -4.96
N ARG A 175 27.57 15.11 -5.72
CA ARG A 175 27.30 16.45 -5.15
C ARG A 175 25.95 16.53 -4.45
N LEU A 176 24.94 15.82 -4.94
CA LEU A 176 23.62 15.75 -4.31
C LEU A 176 23.69 14.94 -3.01
N ALA A 177 24.37 13.79 -3.01
CA ALA A 177 24.59 12.97 -1.83
C ALA A 177 25.35 13.73 -0.73
N LEU A 178 26.35 14.54 -1.09
CA LEU A 178 27.07 15.42 -0.15
C LEU A 178 26.12 16.44 0.52
N VAL A 179 25.25 17.10 -0.26
CA VAL A 179 24.28 18.06 0.28
C VAL A 179 23.26 17.38 1.17
N GLU A 180 22.77 16.21 0.78
CA GLU A 180 21.84 15.41 1.58
C GLU A 180 22.45 14.99 2.91
N ALA A 181 23.68 14.49 2.91
CA ALA A 181 24.43 14.10 4.09
C ALA A 181 24.58 15.28 5.07
N ILE A 182 24.94 16.46 4.57
CA ILE A 182 25.02 17.68 5.38
C ILE A 182 23.63 18.06 5.96
N GLY A 183 22.57 17.93 5.16
CA GLY A 183 21.19 18.12 5.63
C GLY A 183 20.80 17.14 6.75
N ARG A 184 21.22 15.88 6.65
CA ARG A 184 21.01 14.84 7.67
C ARG A 184 21.73 15.18 8.98
N ILE A 185 22.96 15.68 8.92
CA ILE A 185 23.69 16.18 10.10
C ILE A 185 22.89 17.30 10.80
N ALA A 186 22.34 18.26 10.05
CA ALA A 186 21.55 19.36 10.62
C ALA A 186 20.22 18.92 11.25
N LEU A 187 19.65 17.79 10.81
CA LEU A 187 18.48 17.20 11.44
C LEU A 187 18.84 16.60 12.80
N ARG A 188 19.91 15.79 12.86
CA ARG A 188 20.36 15.08 14.06
C ARG A 188 20.96 16.00 15.12
N TYR A 189 21.67 17.05 14.71
CA TYR A 189 22.41 17.93 15.62
C TYR A 189 21.87 19.36 15.58
N GLU A 190 21.00 19.70 16.53
CA GLU A 190 20.38 21.03 16.68
C GLU A 190 21.40 22.18 16.63
N SER A 191 22.56 22.00 17.28
CA SER A 191 23.61 23.02 17.38
C SER A 191 24.17 23.44 16.02
N LEU A 192 24.12 22.57 15.01
CA LEU A 192 24.66 22.82 13.67
C LEU A 192 23.59 23.28 12.68
N ARG A 193 22.31 23.26 13.08
CA ARG A 193 21.18 23.47 12.18
C ARG A 193 21.14 24.88 11.60
N GLU A 194 21.33 25.91 12.42
CA GLU A 194 21.26 27.31 11.99
C GLU A 194 22.36 27.64 10.96
N GLU A 195 23.60 27.25 11.26
CA GLU A 195 24.75 27.47 10.37
C GLU A 195 24.60 26.69 9.06
N THR A 196 24.19 25.42 9.15
CA THR A 196 23.96 24.58 7.97
C THR A 196 22.84 25.13 7.11
N ALA A 197 21.74 25.59 7.71
CA ALA A 197 20.63 26.21 6.99
C ALA A 197 21.05 27.53 6.30
N ALA A 198 21.92 28.34 6.91
CA ALA A 198 22.49 29.52 6.27
C ALA A 198 23.33 29.16 5.04
N TRP A 199 24.16 28.12 5.15
CA TRP A 199 24.97 27.62 4.05
C TRP A 199 24.12 27.04 2.91
N LEU A 200 23.10 26.23 3.21
CA LEU A 200 22.16 25.72 2.22
C LEU A 200 21.38 26.86 1.54
N ALA A 201 20.97 27.90 2.29
CA ALA A 201 20.30 29.08 1.73
C ALA A 201 21.20 29.81 0.73
N TRP A 202 22.49 30.02 1.06
CA TRP A 202 23.47 30.54 0.12
C TRP A 202 23.61 29.65 -1.12
N LEU A 203 23.68 28.32 -0.93
CA LEU A 203 23.81 27.35 -2.03
C LEU A 203 22.61 27.40 -2.98
N SER A 204 21.40 27.61 -2.45
CA SER A 204 20.16 27.74 -3.25
C SER A 204 20.10 29.02 -4.11
N GLY A 205 20.74 30.10 -3.66
CA GLY A 205 20.72 31.42 -4.29
C GLY A 205 21.93 31.75 -5.18
N ALA A 206 23.04 31.04 -5.02
CA ALA A 206 24.26 31.26 -5.79
C ALA A 206 24.11 30.83 -7.27
N ALA A 207 25.05 31.24 -8.14
CA ALA A 207 25.14 30.84 -9.56
C ALA A 207 25.60 29.37 -9.70
N GLN A 208 24.85 28.47 -9.08
CA GLN A 208 25.10 27.05 -9.00
C GLN A 208 24.25 26.29 -10.02
N ASP A 209 24.63 25.03 -10.23
CA ASP A 209 23.84 24.12 -11.05
C ASP A 209 22.40 23.99 -10.51
N PRO A 210 21.37 23.97 -11.38
CA PRO A 210 19.99 23.88 -10.95
C PRO A 210 19.65 22.66 -10.06
N ALA A 211 20.33 21.52 -10.24
CA ALA A 211 20.13 20.31 -9.45
C ALA A 211 20.54 20.56 -8.00
N LEU A 212 21.70 21.18 -7.83
CA LEU A 212 22.26 21.49 -6.53
C LEU A 212 21.44 22.52 -5.77
N ARG A 213 20.89 23.50 -6.50
CA ARG A 213 19.95 24.49 -5.92
C ARG A 213 18.67 23.82 -5.46
N LEU A 214 18.13 22.86 -6.21
CA LEU A 214 16.95 22.09 -5.82
C LEU A 214 17.23 21.22 -4.60
N ALA A 215 18.37 20.53 -4.54
CA ALA A 215 18.79 19.75 -3.39
C ALA A 215 18.96 20.61 -2.13
N ALA A 216 19.57 21.79 -2.27
CA ALA A 216 19.68 22.74 -1.16
C ALA A 216 18.31 23.16 -0.63
N LEU A 217 17.35 23.47 -1.51
CA LEU A 217 15.97 23.79 -1.11
C LEU A 217 15.28 22.61 -0.41
N ALA A 218 15.46 21.39 -0.92
CA ALA A 218 14.92 20.18 -0.30
C ALA A 218 15.48 19.97 1.13
N GLN A 219 16.79 20.18 1.33
CA GLN A 219 17.38 20.05 2.67
C GLN A 219 17.00 21.21 3.60
N ILE A 220 16.87 22.46 3.12
CA ILE A 220 16.33 23.57 3.93
C ILE A 220 14.92 23.24 4.38
N ALA A 221 14.08 22.70 3.50
CA ALA A 221 12.72 22.31 3.87
C ALA A 221 12.73 21.28 5.02
N ARG A 222 13.70 20.35 5.05
CA ARG A 222 13.81 19.33 6.09
C ARG A 222 14.32 19.91 7.41
N CYS A 223 15.48 20.56 7.39
CA CYS A 223 16.17 20.93 8.62
C CYS A 223 15.83 22.33 9.12
N ALA A 224 15.31 23.23 8.28
CA ALA A 224 15.00 24.61 8.66
C ALA A 224 13.84 25.19 7.81
N PRO A 225 12.62 24.63 7.88
CA PRO A 225 11.51 25.01 7.02
C PRO A 225 11.13 26.49 7.10
N GLY A 226 11.39 27.15 8.23
CA GLY A 226 11.19 28.59 8.41
C GLY A 226 12.14 29.48 7.60
N ARG A 227 13.24 28.93 7.04
CA ARG A 227 14.18 29.64 6.14
C ARG A 227 13.91 29.45 4.66
N LEU A 228 12.89 28.66 4.30
CA LEU A 228 12.49 28.52 2.90
C LEU A 228 12.09 29.88 2.31
N PRO A 229 12.52 30.20 1.08
CA PRO A 229 12.10 31.42 0.40
C PRO A 229 10.57 31.54 0.30
N PRO A 230 9.99 32.74 0.46
CA PRO A 230 8.54 32.92 0.34
C PRO A 230 8.00 32.59 -1.06
N ASP A 231 8.86 32.61 -2.09
CA ASP A 231 8.53 32.25 -3.47
C ASP A 231 9.07 30.87 -3.88
N VAL A 232 9.30 29.97 -2.90
CA VAL A 232 9.86 28.61 -3.12
C VAL A 232 9.19 27.85 -4.26
N VAL A 233 7.86 27.89 -4.36
CA VAL A 233 7.10 27.21 -5.42
C VAL A 233 7.51 27.70 -6.81
N ARG A 234 7.62 29.03 -6.98
CA ARG A 234 8.04 29.65 -8.24
C ARG A 234 9.48 29.28 -8.57
N THR A 235 10.36 29.34 -7.58
CA THR A 235 11.78 29.01 -7.72
C THR A 235 11.99 27.56 -8.12
N VAL A 236 11.34 26.62 -7.44
CA VAL A 236 11.41 25.18 -7.75
C VAL A 236 10.88 24.91 -9.15
N THR A 237 9.73 25.50 -9.52
CA THR A 237 9.16 25.33 -10.87
C THR A 237 10.12 25.82 -11.96
N ALA A 238 10.79 26.96 -11.73
CA ALA A 238 11.79 27.50 -12.65
C ALA A 238 13.04 26.60 -12.75
N LEU A 239 13.52 26.08 -11.62
CA LEU A 239 14.67 25.16 -11.57
C LEU A 239 14.40 23.86 -12.35
N LEU A 240 13.22 23.28 -12.20
CA LEU A 240 12.82 22.08 -12.97
C LEU A 240 12.80 22.35 -14.48
N ALA A 241 12.33 23.54 -14.89
CA ALA A 241 12.36 23.94 -16.29
C ALA A 241 13.79 24.23 -16.82
N GLU A 242 14.71 24.66 -15.95
CA GLU A 242 16.13 24.82 -16.27
C GLU A 242 16.85 23.48 -16.44
N LEU A 243 16.71 22.56 -15.48
CA LEU A 243 17.30 21.21 -15.51
C LEU A 243 17.02 20.48 -16.82
N ARG A 244 15.77 20.54 -17.26
CA ARG A 244 15.33 19.86 -18.49
C ARG A 244 15.83 20.51 -19.75
N ARG A 245 15.97 21.85 -19.79
CA ARG A 245 16.60 22.53 -20.92
C ARG A 245 18.06 22.12 -21.05
N SER A 246 18.76 21.89 -19.93
CA SER A 246 20.12 21.37 -19.91
C SER A 246 20.19 19.91 -20.38
N ALA A 247 19.27 19.05 -19.92
CA ALA A 247 19.18 17.65 -20.37
C ALA A 247 18.86 17.54 -21.88
N SER A 248 17.96 18.38 -22.41
CA SER A 248 17.63 18.42 -23.85
C SER A 248 18.74 18.97 -24.75
N ARG A 249 19.73 19.66 -24.15
CA ARG A 249 20.90 20.24 -24.85
C ARG A 249 22.14 19.35 -24.80
N ALA A 250 22.15 18.29 -23.99
CA ALA A 250 23.19 17.28 -24.10
C ALA A 250 23.14 16.71 -25.53
N PRO A 251 24.26 16.73 -26.29
CA PRO A 251 24.24 16.21 -27.64
C PRO A 251 24.00 14.70 -27.57
N GLY A 252 22.75 14.29 -27.76
CA GLY A 252 22.47 12.95 -28.26
C GLY A 252 23.34 12.77 -29.51
N GLY A 253 24.03 11.63 -29.62
CA GLY A 253 24.95 11.32 -30.71
C GLY A 253 24.28 11.48 -32.08
N GLY A 254 24.33 12.71 -32.59
CA GLY A 254 23.82 13.13 -33.88
C GLY A 254 25.03 13.45 -34.73
N THR A 255 25.19 12.66 -35.78
CA THR A 255 26.21 12.78 -36.83
C THR A 255 26.38 14.24 -37.27
N GLY A 256 27.49 14.85 -36.83
CA GLY A 256 27.87 16.19 -37.24
C GLY A 256 28.20 16.21 -38.73
N THR A 257 27.30 16.78 -39.55
CA THR A 257 27.66 17.29 -40.87
C THR A 257 28.33 18.64 -40.69
N GLY A 258 29.61 18.59 -40.33
CA GLY A 258 30.48 19.76 -40.29
C GLY A 258 30.92 20.13 -41.71
N GLY A 259 30.26 21.13 -42.29
CA GLY A 259 30.82 21.90 -43.40
C GLY A 259 31.96 22.78 -42.90
N GLY A 260 33.20 22.37 -43.16
CA GLY A 260 34.41 23.12 -42.83
C GLY A 260 35.51 22.79 -43.82
N VAL A 261 35.78 23.75 -44.71
CA VAL A 261 36.78 23.68 -45.78
C VAL A 261 38.18 23.91 -45.19
N GLY A 262 39.15 23.03 -45.49
CA GLY A 262 40.54 23.23 -45.09
C GLY A 262 41.46 22.09 -45.52
N ALA A 263 42.21 22.32 -46.60
CA ALA A 263 43.15 21.38 -47.22
C ALA A 263 44.44 21.18 -46.40
N GLY A 264 45.02 19.98 -46.46
CA GLY A 264 46.40 19.72 -46.00
C GLY A 264 46.68 18.22 -45.88
N GLY A 265 47.44 17.67 -46.84
CA GLY A 265 47.68 16.23 -46.96
C GLY A 265 48.71 15.64 -46.01
N GLY A 266 48.84 14.31 -46.04
CA GLY A 266 49.92 13.58 -45.39
C GLY A 266 49.54 12.14 -45.09
N ALA A 267 50.21 11.22 -45.77
CA ALA A 267 50.01 9.78 -45.73
C ALA A 267 50.39 9.13 -44.38
N GLY A 268 49.83 7.94 -44.15
CA GLY A 268 50.55 6.87 -43.43
C GLY A 268 49.73 6.09 -42.40
N GLY A 269 49.67 4.77 -42.58
CA GLY A 269 49.61 3.84 -41.44
C GLY A 269 48.37 2.97 -41.36
N ALA A 270 48.53 1.71 -41.77
CA ALA A 270 47.59 0.62 -41.63
C ALA A 270 47.33 0.22 -40.16
N GLY A 271 46.22 -0.47 -39.90
CA GLY A 271 46.09 -1.30 -38.69
C GLY A 271 44.68 -1.58 -38.25
N ALA A 272 44.24 -2.82 -38.48
CA ALA A 272 42.93 -3.41 -38.21
C ALA A 272 42.40 -3.25 -36.77
N GLY A 273 41.07 -3.19 -36.64
CA GLY A 273 40.35 -3.37 -35.39
C GLY A 273 38.84 -3.45 -35.63
N SER A 274 38.34 -4.66 -35.78
CA SER A 274 36.95 -5.04 -36.00
C SER A 274 36.06 -4.79 -34.78
N GLY A 275 34.96 -4.06 -34.97
CA GLY A 275 33.84 -3.97 -34.03
C GLY A 275 32.54 -3.81 -34.79
N LEU A 276 31.84 -4.94 -35.02
CA LEU A 276 30.50 -4.97 -35.61
C LEU A 276 29.47 -4.64 -34.51
N GLY A 277 28.90 -3.44 -34.58
CA GLY A 277 27.68 -3.09 -33.86
C GLY A 277 26.46 -3.56 -34.65
N ALA A 278 25.65 -4.43 -34.06
CA ALA A 278 24.35 -4.82 -34.60
C ALA A 278 23.28 -3.88 -34.03
N GLY A 279 22.88 -2.87 -34.82
CA GLY A 279 21.70 -2.05 -34.56
C GLY A 279 20.47 -2.66 -35.23
N ALA A 280 19.43 -2.96 -34.46
CA ALA A 280 18.12 -3.34 -34.99
C ALA A 280 17.28 -2.07 -35.23
N GLY A 281 17.19 -1.65 -36.50
CA GLY A 281 16.31 -0.59 -36.95
C GLY A 281 14.93 -1.12 -37.31
N ALA A 282 13.89 -0.47 -36.82
CA ALA A 282 12.49 -0.67 -37.20
C ALA A 282 12.25 -0.16 -38.64
N GLY A 283 11.75 -1.02 -39.52
CA GLY A 283 11.42 -0.70 -40.92
C GLY A 283 9.92 -0.50 -41.12
N GLY A 284 9.53 0.73 -41.52
CA GLY A 284 8.24 1.06 -42.11
C GLY A 284 8.18 0.70 -43.60
N ALA A 285 6.95 0.61 -44.11
CA ALA A 285 6.57 0.06 -45.41
C ALA A 285 6.91 0.94 -46.65
N GLY A 286 7.14 0.28 -47.79
CA GLY A 286 7.15 0.89 -49.12
C GLY A 286 7.55 -0.13 -50.21
N GLY A 287 6.67 -0.39 -51.17
CA GLY A 287 6.86 -1.45 -52.18
C GLY A 287 7.46 -0.96 -53.50
N SER A 288 8.23 -1.84 -54.16
CA SER A 288 8.28 -2.01 -55.63
C SER A 288 9.15 -3.21 -55.99
N ALA A 289 8.78 -3.90 -57.07
CA ALA A 289 9.33 -5.17 -57.54
C ALA A 289 10.75 -5.08 -58.12
N GLY A 290 11.57 -6.10 -57.83
CA GLY A 290 12.85 -6.38 -58.49
C GLY A 290 13.29 -7.81 -58.18
N ALA A 291 13.48 -8.62 -59.23
CA ALA A 291 13.86 -10.03 -59.13
C ALA A 291 15.34 -10.20 -58.77
N GLY A 292 15.64 -11.10 -57.83
CA GLY A 292 17.00 -11.52 -57.50
C GLY A 292 16.97 -12.74 -56.56
N LEU A 293 17.52 -13.86 -57.02
CA LEU A 293 17.58 -15.14 -56.33
C LEU A 293 18.63 -15.12 -55.21
N GLY A 294 18.30 -15.67 -54.04
CA GLY A 294 19.25 -15.95 -52.97
C GLY A 294 18.60 -16.73 -51.83
N ALA A 295 19.05 -17.97 -51.62
CA ALA A 295 18.45 -18.94 -50.72
C ALA A 295 18.80 -18.68 -49.24
N GLY A 296 17.82 -18.86 -48.36
CA GLY A 296 18.00 -18.88 -46.90
C GLY A 296 16.68 -19.19 -46.22
N GLY A 297 16.57 -20.37 -45.60
CA GLY A 297 15.31 -20.96 -45.14
C GLY A 297 14.61 -20.17 -44.02
N GLY A 298 13.37 -19.78 -44.29
CA GLY A 298 12.41 -19.34 -43.28
C GLY A 298 11.21 -20.29 -43.28
N ALA A 299 10.90 -20.89 -42.13
CA ALA A 299 9.63 -21.54 -41.89
C ALA A 299 8.69 -20.51 -41.26
N GLY A 300 7.89 -19.86 -42.09
CA GLY A 300 6.68 -19.17 -41.68
C GLY A 300 5.50 -19.79 -42.43
N ALA A 301 4.39 -20.03 -41.76
CA ALA A 301 3.09 -20.15 -42.41
C ALA A 301 1.97 -19.85 -41.41
N GLY A 302 1.18 -18.84 -41.75
CA GLY A 302 -0.07 -18.51 -41.08
C GLY A 302 -1.27 -19.28 -41.63
N ALA A 303 -2.35 -19.15 -40.86
CA ALA A 303 -3.78 -19.15 -41.17
C ALA A 303 -4.36 -20.09 -42.24
N GLY A 304 -5.34 -20.90 -41.82
CA GLY A 304 -6.35 -21.46 -42.72
C GLY A 304 -7.42 -22.27 -41.98
N ARG A 305 -8.66 -21.77 -41.97
CA ARG A 305 -9.87 -22.56 -41.68
C ARG A 305 -10.30 -23.26 -42.97
N GLY A 306 -10.51 -24.57 -42.91
CA GLY A 306 -11.14 -25.37 -43.97
C GLY A 306 -11.05 -26.86 -43.66
N PRO A 307 -12.10 -27.66 -43.94
CA PRO A 307 -12.28 -28.97 -43.33
C PRO A 307 -11.46 -30.03 -44.07
N GLY A 308 -10.72 -30.84 -43.33
CA GLY A 308 -9.93 -31.93 -43.90
C GLY A 308 -9.72 -33.01 -42.86
N ALA A 309 -10.32 -34.17 -43.11
CA ALA A 309 -10.12 -35.37 -42.32
C ALA A 309 -8.65 -35.80 -42.40
N GLY A 310 -8.01 -35.91 -41.24
CA GLY A 310 -6.67 -36.45 -41.08
C GLY A 310 -6.62 -37.22 -39.78
N ALA A 311 -6.53 -38.55 -39.89
CA ALA A 311 -6.46 -39.46 -38.77
C ALA A 311 -5.18 -39.21 -37.95
N GLY A 312 -5.36 -38.77 -36.71
CA GLY A 312 -4.32 -38.72 -35.70
C GLY A 312 -4.78 -39.53 -34.50
N ALA A 313 -4.03 -40.57 -34.15
CA ALA A 313 -4.28 -41.40 -32.98
C ALA A 313 -4.14 -40.56 -31.70
N GLY A 314 -5.28 -40.26 -31.09
CA GLY A 314 -5.37 -39.69 -29.75
C GLY A 314 -6.20 -40.64 -28.89
N SER A 315 -5.58 -41.19 -27.86
CA SER A 315 -6.23 -41.96 -26.81
C SER A 315 -7.20 -41.06 -26.05
N GLY A 316 -8.49 -41.16 -26.37
CA GLY A 316 -9.57 -40.67 -25.54
C GLY A 316 -10.03 -41.77 -24.59
N SER A 317 -10.18 -41.43 -23.31
CA SER A 317 -11.07 -42.14 -22.40
C SER A 317 -12.12 -41.16 -21.91
N GLY A 318 -13.31 -41.26 -22.49
CA GLY A 318 -14.55 -40.78 -21.89
C GLY A 318 -15.35 -41.93 -21.28
N PHE A 319 -16.51 -41.55 -20.76
CA PHE A 319 -17.59 -42.36 -20.16
C PHE A 319 -17.33 -42.77 -18.69
N GLY A 320 -18.31 -42.79 -17.80
CA GLY A 320 -19.76 -42.68 -17.91
C GLY A 320 -20.36 -43.25 -16.61
N THR A 321 -21.57 -42.82 -16.26
CA THR A 321 -22.32 -43.32 -15.09
C THR A 321 -22.67 -44.80 -15.22
N GLY A 322 -22.49 -45.57 -14.14
CA GLY A 322 -22.99 -46.94 -14.02
C GLY A 322 -23.04 -47.40 -12.55
N PHE A 323 -24.24 -47.78 -12.10
CA PHE A 323 -24.51 -48.43 -10.80
C PHE A 323 -23.96 -49.87 -10.77
N GLY A 324 -23.47 -50.31 -9.60
CA GLY A 324 -23.16 -51.72 -9.32
C GLY A 324 -22.77 -51.94 -7.86
N THR A 325 -23.63 -52.66 -7.14
CA THR A 325 -23.45 -53.14 -5.76
C THR A 325 -22.53 -54.36 -5.68
N ALA A 326 -21.61 -54.44 -4.72
CA ALA A 326 -21.26 -55.63 -3.93
C ALA A 326 -20.09 -55.34 -2.97
N GLY A 327 -20.19 -55.83 -1.73
CA GLY A 327 -19.23 -55.61 -0.64
C GLY A 327 -18.03 -56.56 -0.62
N GLY A 328 -17.21 -56.42 0.42
CA GLY A 328 -16.15 -57.37 0.75
C GLY A 328 -14.95 -56.72 1.45
N VAL A 329 -14.85 -56.98 2.76
CA VAL A 329 -13.78 -56.63 3.70
C VAL A 329 -12.41 -57.25 3.37
N GLY A 330 -11.32 -56.55 3.74
CA GLY A 330 -10.11 -57.18 4.30
C GLY A 330 -8.73 -56.79 3.73
N GLY A 331 -7.96 -56.00 4.48
CA GLY A 331 -6.57 -56.35 4.84
C GLY A 331 -5.38 -55.72 4.10
N VAL A 332 -4.68 -54.84 4.84
CA VAL A 332 -3.21 -54.59 4.97
C VAL A 332 -2.32 -54.28 3.75
N GLY A 333 -1.64 -53.12 3.83
CA GLY A 333 -0.39 -52.83 3.09
C GLY A 333 0.04 -51.37 3.20
N ALA A 334 1.24 -51.13 3.75
CA ALA A 334 1.86 -49.83 4.01
C ALA A 334 2.23 -49.02 2.74
N GLY A 335 2.40 -47.71 2.88
CA GLY A 335 3.21 -46.94 1.93
C GLY A 335 2.93 -45.44 1.87
N ALA A 336 3.95 -44.66 2.23
CA ALA A 336 4.37 -43.39 1.64
C ALA A 336 3.37 -42.21 1.62
N GLY A 337 3.75 -41.16 2.34
CA GLY A 337 3.40 -39.80 1.95
C GLY A 337 4.11 -39.45 0.64
N SER A 338 3.32 -39.08 -0.36
CA SER A 338 3.76 -38.36 -1.55
C SER A 338 2.66 -37.38 -1.94
N GLY A 339 3.09 -36.19 -2.32
CA GLY A 339 2.24 -35.03 -2.56
C GLY A 339 1.18 -35.26 -3.64
N LEU A 340 0.08 -34.54 -3.47
CA LEU A 340 -0.88 -34.30 -4.54
C LEU A 340 -0.86 -32.81 -4.86
N GLU A 341 -0.44 -32.59 -6.09
CA GLU A 341 -0.43 -31.36 -6.87
C GLU A 341 -1.68 -30.51 -6.59
N ALA A 342 -1.43 -29.27 -6.16
CA ALA A 342 -2.43 -28.22 -6.19
C ALA A 342 -2.81 -27.95 -7.65
N ALA A 343 -3.98 -28.44 -8.05
CA ALA A 343 -4.66 -27.98 -9.24
C ALA A 343 -4.84 -26.46 -9.12
N SER A 344 -4.26 -25.75 -10.08
CA SER A 344 -4.32 -24.31 -10.28
C SER A 344 -5.75 -23.86 -10.63
N GLY A 345 -6.62 -23.87 -9.62
CA GLY A 345 -7.85 -23.10 -9.59
C GLY A 345 -7.54 -21.68 -9.18
N ARG A 346 -7.85 -20.71 -10.04
CA ARG A 346 -7.67 -19.27 -9.80
C ARG A 346 -8.52 -18.87 -8.59
N SER A 347 -7.92 -18.82 -7.40
CA SER A 347 -8.46 -18.06 -6.30
C SER A 347 -8.04 -16.61 -6.48
N CYS A 348 -9.02 -15.77 -6.81
CA CYS A 348 -8.89 -14.34 -6.60
C CYS A 348 -8.77 -14.16 -5.09
N GLY A 349 -7.56 -13.94 -4.59
CA GLY A 349 -7.34 -13.60 -3.18
C GLY A 349 -8.28 -12.47 -2.81
N ALA A 350 -9.20 -12.74 -1.88
CA ALA A 350 -10.12 -11.76 -1.38
C ALA A 350 -9.31 -10.57 -0.84
N PRO A 351 -9.46 -9.35 -1.40
CA PRO A 351 -9.01 -8.17 -0.67
C PRO A 351 -9.81 -8.16 0.64
N GLY A 352 -9.13 -7.89 1.76
CA GLY A 352 -9.79 -7.71 3.05
C GLY A 352 -11.08 -6.92 2.86
N GLY A 353 -12.20 -7.47 3.35
CA GLY A 353 -13.53 -6.93 3.07
C GLY A 353 -13.58 -5.41 3.36
N PRO A 354 -14.40 -4.64 2.63
CA PRO A 354 -14.42 -3.20 2.79
C PRO A 354 -14.69 -2.83 4.25
N SER A 355 -13.79 -2.03 4.83
CA SER A 355 -14.01 -1.26 6.05
C SER A 355 -15.05 -0.17 5.80
N ASN A 356 -16.24 -0.56 5.34
CA ASN A 356 -17.37 0.34 5.39
C ASN A 356 -17.57 0.74 6.85
N LEU A 357 -17.92 2.00 7.08
CA LEU A 357 -18.29 2.64 8.37
C LEU A 357 -19.42 1.95 9.16
N TRP A 358 -19.79 0.72 8.79
CA TRP A 358 -20.76 -0.15 9.42
C TRP A 358 -20.20 -1.57 9.72
N ASN A 359 -18.89 -1.81 9.54
CA ASN A 359 -18.23 -3.13 9.61
C ASN A 359 -17.11 -3.25 10.68
N SER A 360 -17.01 -2.30 11.62
CA SER A 360 -15.97 -2.25 12.68
C SER A 360 -16.06 -3.35 13.74
N ALA A 361 -16.96 -4.33 13.58
CA ALA A 361 -17.06 -5.48 14.48
C ALA A 361 -16.34 -6.74 13.95
N ASN A 362 -16.16 -6.94 12.64
CA ASN A 362 -15.70 -8.24 12.09
C ASN A 362 -14.31 -8.22 11.39
N SER A 363 -13.48 -7.20 11.62
CA SER A 363 -12.13 -7.09 11.00
C SER A 363 -10.98 -7.77 11.76
N TRP A 364 -11.21 -8.48 12.88
CA TRP A 364 -10.13 -8.92 13.77
C TRP A 364 -10.13 -10.43 14.07
N ALA A 365 -10.54 -11.26 13.10
CA ALA A 365 -10.55 -12.73 13.24
C ALA A 365 -9.34 -13.44 12.60
N ALA A 366 -8.21 -12.75 12.44
CA ALA A 366 -6.93 -13.38 12.11
C ALA A 366 -5.87 -12.80 13.06
N HIS A 367 -5.06 -13.67 13.66
CA HIS A 367 -4.11 -13.44 14.76
C HIS A 367 -4.70 -13.64 16.16
N GLY A 368 -4.78 -14.91 16.56
CA GLY A 368 -4.89 -15.34 17.95
C GLY A 368 -4.20 -16.70 18.08
N GLY A 369 -2.99 -16.69 18.63
CA GLY A 369 -2.12 -17.85 18.83
C GLY A 369 -2.79 -18.93 19.68
N TRP A 370 -2.55 -20.18 19.29
CA TRP A 370 -2.98 -21.37 20.02
C TRP A 370 -1.84 -21.82 20.93
N ASP A 371 -1.93 -21.51 22.22
CA ASP A 371 -1.08 -22.10 23.26
C ASP A 371 -1.81 -23.25 23.96
N GLY A 372 -1.24 -24.44 23.85
CA GLY A 372 -1.63 -25.63 24.60
C GLY A 372 -0.39 -26.50 24.91
N PRO A 373 -0.26 -27.07 26.12
CA PRO A 373 1.03 -27.52 26.65
C PRO A 373 1.43 -28.90 26.13
N VAL A 374 2.69 -29.08 25.75
CA VAL A 374 3.26 -30.38 25.38
C VAL A 374 4.29 -30.82 26.43
N SER A 375 3.89 -31.81 27.23
CA SER A 375 4.71 -32.54 28.19
C SER A 375 5.70 -33.50 27.50
N GLY A 376 6.94 -33.53 27.99
CA GLY A 376 8.10 -34.08 27.28
C GLY A 376 8.55 -35.53 27.55
N GLY A 377 9.61 -35.86 26.80
CA GLY A 377 10.54 -36.99 26.97
C GLY A 377 10.41 -38.12 25.92
N PRO A 378 11.47 -38.92 25.64
CA PRO A 378 12.91 -38.65 25.65
C PRO A 378 13.63 -39.03 24.33
N VAL A 379 14.86 -38.54 24.24
CA VAL A 379 15.90 -38.65 23.20
C VAL A 379 16.25 -40.09 22.79
N HIS A 380 16.44 -40.36 21.49
CA HIS A 380 17.43 -41.36 21.01
C HIS A 380 17.95 -41.10 19.58
N CYS A 381 19.27 -40.91 19.55
CA CYS A 381 20.35 -41.07 18.55
C CYS A 381 20.05 -41.51 17.09
N VAL A 382 20.61 -40.74 16.15
CA VAL A 382 20.74 -41.03 14.71
C VAL A 382 22.22 -41.42 14.39
N PRO A 383 22.50 -42.46 13.56
CA PRO A 383 23.83 -42.73 13.02
C PRO A 383 24.04 -42.10 11.60
N PRO A 384 25.29 -42.00 11.09
CA PRO A 384 25.71 -40.90 10.22
C PRO A 384 25.55 -41.12 8.70
N SER A 385 25.22 -40.00 8.05
CA SER A 385 25.58 -39.47 6.71
C SER A 385 26.01 -40.37 5.55
N GLU A 386 25.46 -40.09 4.36
CA GLU A 386 26.20 -40.00 3.08
C GLU A 386 25.55 -38.93 2.14
N PRO A 387 26.30 -38.36 1.17
CA PRO A 387 26.22 -36.95 0.78
C PRO A 387 25.18 -36.64 -0.31
N ALA A 388 24.46 -35.53 -0.16
CA ALA A 388 23.51 -35.04 -1.16
C ALA A 388 24.20 -34.13 -2.19
N GLU A 389 24.17 -34.55 -3.44
CA GLU A 389 24.52 -33.79 -4.63
C GLU A 389 23.70 -32.49 -4.73
N SER A 390 24.37 -31.43 -5.17
CA SER A 390 23.87 -30.07 -5.36
C SER A 390 22.58 -30.00 -6.20
N ARG A 391 21.47 -29.62 -5.58
CA ARG A 391 20.29 -29.07 -6.27
C ARG A 391 20.44 -27.56 -6.43
N PRO A 392 20.13 -26.98 -7.61
CA PRO A 392 20.13 -25.53 -7.78
C PRO A 392 19.12 -24.89 -6.83
N ALA A 393 19.55 -23.82 -6.17
CA ALA A 393 18.78 -23.07 -5.19
C ALA A 393 17.41 -22.67 -5.76
N ALA A 394 16.35 -22.99 -5.02
CA ALA A 394 15.03 -22.42 -5.24
C ALA A 394 15.12 -20.90 -4.98
N PRO A 395 14.47 -20.06 -5.81
CA PRO A 395 14.49 -18.61 -5.60
C PRO A 395 13.89 -18.29 -4.23
N THR A 396 14.69 -17.70 -3.36
CA THR A 396 14.29 -17.21 -2.04
C THR A 396 13.31 -16.04 -2.18
N LEU A 397 12.49 -15.84 -1.15
CA LEU A 397 11.42 -14.85 -1.05
C LEU A 397 11.91 -13.38 -0.95
N LEU A 398 12.98 -13.02 -1.67
CA LEU A 398 13.31 -11.65 -2.09
C LEU A 398 12.85 -11.35 -3.52
N GLY A 399 11.96 -12.22 -4.04
CA GLY A 399 11.10 -11.98 -5.19
C GLY A 399 9.71 -11.44 -4.83
N GLN A 400 9.56 -10.58 -3.81
CA GLN A 400 8.52 -9.55 -3.92
C GLN A 400 8.92 -8.70 -5.12
N PRO A 401 8.01 -8.42 -6.05
CA PRO A 401 8.40 -7.80 -7.30
C PRO A 401 9.09 -6.48 -6.95
N ARG A 402 10.33 -6.29 -7.43
CA ARG A 402 10.79 -4.95 -7.79
C ARG A 402 9.56 -4.28 -8.39
N GLU A 403 9.04 -3.24 -7.71
CA GLU A 403 7.87 -2.56 -8.24
C GLU A 403 8.16 -2.27 -9.73
N PRO A 404 7.15 -2.22 -10.61
CA PRO A 404 7.34 -1.79 -11.99
C PRO A 404 8.08 -0.44 -12.12
N ARG A 405 8.28 0.28 -11.00
CA ARG A 405 9.10 1.46 -10.82
C ARG A 405 10.61 1.23 -11.03
N GLU A 406 11.22 0.12 -10.57
CA GLU A 406 12.68 -0.07 -10.68
C GLU A 406 13.12 -0.48 -12.09
N GLU A 407 12.39 -1.39 -12.74
CA GLU A 407 12.58 -1.71 -14.16
C GLU A 407 12.32 -0.48 -15.06
N GLN A 408 11.55 0.52 -14.59
CA GLN A 408 11.34 1.81 -15.27
C GLN A 408 12.38 2.88 -14.95
N ARG A 409 13.16 2.75 -13.86
CA ARG A 409 14.28 3.63 -13.51
C ARG A 409 15.47 3.42 -14.45
N ALA A 410 15.72 2.17 -14.86
CA ALA A 410 16.83 1.79 -15.74
C ALA A 410 16.79 2.42 -17.16
N GLY A 411 15.67 3.02 -17.56
CA GLY A 411 15.50 3.66 -18.87
C GLY A 411 15.44 5.20 -18.88
N ARG A 412 15.54 5.87 -17.72
CA ARG A 412 15.46 7.35 -17.63
C ARG A 412 16.74 7.92 -17.03
N GLY A 413 17.39 8.83 -17.73
CA GLY A 413 18.61 9.50 -17.27
C GLY A 413 18.45 10.49 -16.10
N THR A 414 17.37 10.43 -15.30
CA THR A 414 17.05 11.42 -14.26
C THR A 414 16.43 10.84 -12.97
N ALA A 415 16.76 9.60 -12.57
CA ALA A 415 16.20 8.96 -11.37
C ALA A 415 16.40 9.76 -10.06
N TRP A 416 17.45 10.57 -9.98
CA TRP A 416 17.73 11.46 -8.84
C TRP A 416 16.80 12.69 -8.77
N GLU A 417 16.24 13.16 -9.89
CA GLU A 417 15.31 14.33 -9.88
C GLU A 417 14.01 13.99 -9.15
N ASP A 418 13.50 12.78 -9.38
CA ASP A 418 12.29 12.26 -8.74
C ASP A 418 12.48 12.15 -7.22
N ASP A 419 13.68 11.75 -6.79
CA ASP A 419 14.00 11.60 -5.38
C ASP A 419 14.13 12.95 -4.65
N LEU A 420 14.73 13.94 -5.30
CA LEU A 420 14.78 15.31 -4.80
C LEU A 420 13.37 15.92 -4.67
N LEU A 421 12.51 15.70 -5.66
CA LEU A 421 11.13 16.18 -5.63
C LEU A 421 10.33 15.51 -4.53
N ARG A 422 10.47 14.19 -4.36
CA ARG A 422 9.84 13.44 -3.26
C ARG A 422 10.31 13.96 -1.90
N THR A 423 11.62 14.15 -1.75
CA THR A 423 12.22 14.72 -0.55
C THR A 423 11.68 16.12 -0.26
N LEU A 424 11.63 17.01 -1.26
CA LEU A 424 11.09 18.36 -1.10
C LEU A 424 9.60 18.32 -0.72
N HIS A 425 8.79 17.51 -1.40
CA HIS A 425 7.37 17.36 -1.05
C HIS A 425 7.22 16.87 0.38
N GLY A 426 7.91 15.81 0.77
CA GLY A 426 7.94 15.32 2.16
C GLY A 426 8.29 16.42 3.15
N ALA A 427 9.39 17.14 2.88
CA ALA A 427 9.95 18.18 3.74
C ALA A 427 9.09 19.44 3.89
N LEU A 428 8.26 19.78 2.90
CA LEU A 428 7.32 20.91 3.03
C LEU A 428 6.28 20.70 4.14
N ASP A 429 6.09 19.45 4.58
CA ASP A 429 5.22 19.06 5.70
C ASP A 429 3.85 19.78 5.75
N ASP A 430 3.55 20.49 6.83
CA ASP A 430 2.28 21.17 7.08
C ASP A 430 2.06 22.45 6.24
N ARG A 431 2.96 22.75 5.28
CA ARG A 431 2.80 23.78 4.25
C ARG A 431 1.97 23.25 3.06
N VAL A 432 0.75 22.81 3.37
CA VAL A 432 -0.15 22.15 2.40
C VAL A 432 -0.43 23.03 1.18
N ASP A 433 -0.60 24.35 1.37
CA ASP A 433 -0.86 25.28 0.27
C ASP A 433 0.31 25.35 -0.73
N ASP A 434 1.55 25.34 -0.25
CA ASP A 434 2.74 25.33 -1.11
C ASP A 434 2.88 24.02 -1.87
N ARG A 435 2.54 22.89 -1.23
CA ARG A 435 2.51 21.57 -1.86
C ARG A 435 1.45 21.50 -2.96
N ILE A 436 0.24 21.99 -2.68
CA ILE A 436 -0.85 22.10 -3.66
C ILE A 436 -0.39 22.96 -4.85
N ALA A 437 0.22 24.11 -4.59
CA ALA A 437 0.70 25.01 -5.64
C ALA A 437 1.80 24.36 -6.49
N LEU A 438 2.76 23.68 -5.87
CA LEU A 438 3.85 22.98 -6.56
C LEU A 438 3.35 21.83 -7.42
N VAL A 439 2.50 20.94 -6.90
CA VAL A 439 1.90 19.85 -7.68
C VAL A 439 1.03 20.41 -8.81
N SER A 440 0.27 21.48 -8.55
CA SER A 440 -0.55 22.12 -9.57
C SER A 440 0.28 22.73 -10.71
N ALA A 441 1.47 23.27 -10.42
CA ALA A 441 2.39 23.75 -11.45
C ALA A 441 2.91 22.60 -12.31
N GLN A 442 3.30 21.48 -11.68
CA GLN A 442 3.79 20.29 -12.37
C GLN A 442 2.73 19.61 -13.25
N LEU A 443 1.47 19.55 -12.79
CA LEU A 443 0.34 19.03 -13.58
C LEU A 443 0.04 19.86 -14.84
N ARG A 444 0.48 21.12 -14.90
CA ARG A 444 0.35 21.99 -16.09
C ARG A 444 1.57 21.95 -17.01
N SER A 445 2.56 21.12 -16.69
CA SER A 445 3.76 20.99 -17.50
C SER A 445 3.42 20.49 -18.91
N PRO A 446 4.10 20.97 -19.96
CA PRO A 446 3.99 20.39 -21.30
C PRO A 446 4.51 18.94 -21.36
N ASP A 447 5.33 18.50 -20.40
CA ASP A 447 5.90 17.15 -20.37
C ASP A 447 5.01 16.14 -19.64
N ALA A 448 4.67 15.05 -20.34
CA ALA A 448 3.80 13.98 -19.82
C ALA A 448 4.43 13.17 -18.70
N ALA A 449 5.77 13.03 -18.66
CA ALA A 449 6.46 12.35 -17.56
C ALA A 449 6.27 13.13 -16.25
N GLN A 450 6.55 14.45 -16.27
CA GLN A 450 6.32 15.30 -15.09
C GLN A 450 4.88 15.28 -14.60
N ARG A 451 3.92 15.32 -15.54
CA ARG A 451 2.50 15.23 -15.18
C ARG A 451 2.19 13.89 -14.52
N THR A 452 2.81 12.80 -14.98
CA THR A 452 2.66 11.47 -14.37
C THR A 452 3.19 11.46 -12.94
N ASP A 453 4.40 11.98 -12.72
CA ASP A 453 5.03 12.04 -11.39
C ASP A 453 4.24 12.95 -10.45
N ALA A 454 3.71 14.06 -10.97
CA ALA A 454 2.81 14.94 -10.23
C ALA A 454 1.53 14.23 -9.78
N VAL A 455 0.91 13.38 -10.61
CA VAL A 455 -0.25 12.58 -10.19
C VAL A 455 0.11 11.62 -9.05
N TRP A 456 1.28 10.99 -9.09
CA TRP A 456 1.75 10.15 -7.98
C TRP A 456 1.95 10.95 -6.69
N MET A 457 2.57 12.13 -6.79
CA MET A 457 2.77 13.05 -5.67
C MET A 457 1.45 13.54 -5.08
N CYS A 458 0.41 13.77 -5.90
CA CYS A 458 -0.94 14.04 -5.40
C CYS A 458 -1.43 12.95 -4.43
N GLY A 459 -1.06 11.69 -4.66
CA GLY A 459 -1.45 10.55 -3.84
C GLY A 459 -0.96 10.68 -2.40
N SER A 460 0.35 10.90 -2.21
CA SER A 460 0.91 11.14 -0.88
C SER A 460 0.31 12.38 -0.21
N LEU A 461 0.16 13.47 -0.98
CA LEU A 461 -0.38 14.72 -0.46
C LEU A 461 -1.82 14.58 0.07
N VAL A 462 -2.71 13.97 -0.71
CA VAL A 462 -4.14 13.86 -0.35
C VAL A 462 -4.38 12.77 0.70
N ARG A 463 -3.57 11.71 0.74
CA ARG A 463 -3.69 10.66 1.77
C ARG A 463 -3.29 11.14 3.15
N THR A 464 -2.28 12.00 3.24
CA THR A 464 -1.73 12.39 4.54
C THR A 464 -2.24 13.73 5.04
N TRP A 465 -2.48 14.70 4.14
CA TRP A 465 -2.92 16.05 4.51
C TRP A 465 -4.36 16.33 4.08
N ARG A 466 -5.00 17.25 4.80
CA ARG A 466 -6.28 17.87 4.49
C ARG A 466 -6.02 19.20 3.81
N GLY A 467 -6.82 19.54 2.80
CA GLY A 467 -6.62 20.76 2.03
C GLY A 467 -7.69 20.97 0.96
N ALA A 468 -7.60 22.11 0.27
CA ALA A 468 -8.51 22.46 -0.83
C ALA A 468 -8.05 21.80 -2.15
N TYR A 469 -8.43 20.55 -2.35
CA TYR A 469 -7.94 19.74 -3.47
C TYR A 469 -8.71 19.91 -4.79
N ASP A 470 -9.82 20.64 -4.82
CA ASP A 470 -10.66 20.81 -6.00
C ASP A 470 -9.88 21.22 -7.26
N GLY A 471 -8.93 22.16 -7.11
CA GLY A 471 -8.08 22.62 -8.22
C GLY A 471 -7.20 21.50 -8.77
N VAL A 472 -6.59 20.72 -7.87
CA VAL A 472 -5.73 19.58 -8.21
C VAL A 472 -6.55 18.48 -8.88
N VAL A 473 -7.72 18.15 -8.32
CA VAL A 473 -8.61 17.11 -8.87
C VAL A 473 -9.06 17.48 -10.28
N ARG A 474 -9.44 18.74 -10.56
CA ARG A 474 -9.74 19.20 -11.93
C ARG A 474 -8.55 19.05 -12.88
N LEU A 475 -7.35 19.40 -12.42
CA LEU A 475 -6.13 19.28 -13.24
C LEU A 475 -5.79 17.82 -13.55
N VAL A 476 -5.97 16.90 -12.60
CA VAL A 476 -5.78 15.46 -12.83
C VAL A 476 -6.88 14.91 -13.75
N GLY A 477 -8.14 15.33 -13.56
CA GLY A 477 -9.25 15.00 -14.45
C GLY A 477 -8.97 15.36 -15.90
N ALA A 478 -8.44 16.56 -16.16
CA ALA A 478 -8.08 16.99 -17.51
C ALA A 478 -7.05 16.06 -18.20
N GLN A 479 -6.20 15.37 -17.42
CA GLN A 479 -5.22 14.41 -17.97
C GLN A 479 -5.87 13.15 -18.56
N LEU A 480 -7.14 12.86 -18.24
CA LEU A 480 -7.87 11.73 -18.83
C LEU A 480 -8.09 11.88 -20.34
N ARG A 481 -7.94 13.10 -20.88
CA ARG A 481 -8.04 13.41 -22.31
C ARG A 481 -6.70 13.36 -23.04
N ASP A 482 -5.60 13.18 -22.32
CA ASP A 482 -4.26 13.22 -22.88
C ASP A 482 -4.01 12.02 -23.83
N PRO A 483 -3.32 12.17 -24.97
CA PRO A 483 -3.00 11.06 -25.86
C PRO A 483 -2.10 9.99 -25.23
N GLU A 484 -1.32 10.31 -24.18
CA GLU A 484 -0.42 9.38 -23.49
C GLU A 484 -1.21 8.35 -22.64
N PRO A 485 -1.23 7.05 -23.01
CA PRO A 485 -2.04 6.04 -22.32
C PRO A 485 -1.67 5.86 -20.86
N ARG A 486 -0.38 5.95 -20.54
CA ARG A 486 0.12 5.78 -19.18
C ARG A 486 -0.38 6.89 -18.25
N LEU A 487 -0.32 8.14 -18.70
CA LEU A 487 -0.79 9.28 -17.92
C LEU A 487 -2.30 9.18 -17.65
N ARG A 488 -3.10 8.77 -18.66
CA ARG A 488 -4.53 8.52 -18.47
C ARG A 488 -4.80 7.44 -17.42
N ALA A 489 -4.07 6.33 -17.47
CA ALA A 489 -4.25 5.22 -16.53
C ALA A 489 -3.90 5.63 -15.09
N VAL A 490 -2.78 6.33 -14.89
CA VAL A 490 -2.36 6.82 -13.57
C VAL A 490 -3.34 7.87 -13.04
N ALA A 491 -3.84 8.78 -13.88
CA ALA A 491 -4.86 9.75 -13.50
C ALA A 491 -6.18 9.07 -13.08
N ALA A 492 -6.65 8.09 -13.85
CA ALA A 492 -7.87 7.34 -13.52
C ALA A 492 -7.73 6.55 -12.21
N SER A 493 -6.59 5.88 -12.01
CA SER A 493 -6.29 5.13 -10.79
C SER A 493 -6.22 6.03 -9.56
N TRP A 494 -5.60 7.21 -9.68
CA TRP A 494 -5.55 8.16 -8.56
C TRP A 494 -6.94 8.70 -8.19
N LEU A 495 -7.76 9.08 -9.18
CA LEU A 495 -9.12 9.56 -8.96
C LEU A 495 -10.03 8.51 -8.30
N GLU A 496 -9.76 7.24 -8.55
CA GLU A 496 -10.53 6.11 -8.03
C GLU A 496 -10.58 6.02 -6.50
N GLY A 497 -9.47 6.37 -5.83
CA GLY A 497 -9.35 6.35 -4.36
C GLY A 497 -9.94 7.57 -3.66
N LEU A 498 -10.47 8.55 -4.41
CA LEU A 498 -10.93 9.82 -3.83
C LEU A 498 -12.43 9.86 -3.51
N PHE A 499 -13.22 8.90 -4.01
CA PHE A 499 -14.66 8.85 -3.81
C PHE A 499 -15.33 10.20 -4.14
N ALA A 500 -16.05 10.81 -3.19
CA ALA A 500 -16.73 12.09 -3.37
C ALA A 500 -15.77 13.27 -3.67
N LEU A 501 -14.50 13.20 -3.24
CA LEU A 501 -13.50 14.21 -3.59
C LEU A 501 -13.14 14.21 -5.08
N ALA A 502 -13.47 13.15 -5.83
CA ALA A 502 -13.27 13.10 -7.28
C ALA A 502 -14.29 13.92 -8.09
N ARG A 503 -15.37 14.43 -7.45
CA ARG A 503 -16.45 15.18 -8.13
C ARG A 503 -15.97 16.34 -9.02
N PRO A 504 -14.94 17.13 -8.66
CA PRO A 504 -14.43 18.17 -9.56
C PRO A 504 -13.92 17.64 -10.92
N ALA A 505 -13.59 16.34 -11.04
CA ALA A 505 -13.19 15.68 -12.28
C ALA A 505 -14.34 14.89 -12.95
N ALA A 506 -15.58 15.01 -12.46
CA ALA A 506 -16.70 14.16 -12.91
C ALA A 506 -16.99 14.28 -14.40
N ASP A 507 -16.87 15.49 -14.99
CA ASP A 507 -17.09 15.69 -16.42
C ASP A 507 -16.04 14.99 -17.29
N ASP A 508 -14.77 15.03 -16.86
CA ASP A 508 -13.67 14.32 -17.54
C ASP A 508 -13.81 12.80 -17.41
N LEU A 509 -14.16 12.33 -16.21
CA LEU A 509 -14.45 10.92 -15.95
C LEU A 509 -15.63 10.42 -16.81
N ALA A 510 -16.73 11.17 -16.85
CA ALA A 510 -17.90 10.83 -17.66
C ALA A 510 -17.56 10.81 -19.16
N ALA A 511 -16.80 11.79 -19.65
CA ALA A 511 -16.33 11.81 -21.03
C ALA A 511 -15.45 10.60 -21.34
N ARG A 512 -14.53 10.21 -20.43
CA ARG A 512 -13.67 9.03 -20.59
C ARG A 512 -14.48 7.73 -20.60
N VAL A 513 -15.47 7.61 -19.72
CA VAL A 513 -16.38 6.45 -19.64
C VAL A 513 -17.25 6.36 -20.91
N ALA A 514 -17.71 7.48 -21.46
CA ALA A 514 -18.50 7.52 -22.69
C ALA A 514 -17.67 7.21 -23.94
N ALA A 515 -16.41 7.67 -23.97
CA ALA A 515 -15.47 7.41 -25.06
C ALA A 515 -14.95 5.97 -25.07
N ASP A 516 -15.18 5.20 -24.01
CA ASP A 516 -14.80 3.79 -23.93
C ASP A 516 -15.98 2.86 -24.29
N PRO A 517 -16.04 2.31 -25.52
CA PRO A 517 -17.13 1.44 -25.90
C PRO A 517 -17.13 0.09 -25.15
N ALA A 518 -16.01 -0.35 -24.55
CA ALA A 518 -15.93 -1.64 -23.84
C ALA A 518 -14.68 -1.80 -22.93
N PRO A 519 -14.61 -1.18 -21.73
CA PRO A 519 -13.46 -1.37 -20.83
C PRO A 519 -13.62 -2.52 -19.81
N TRP A 520 -14.74 -3.26 -19.83
CA TRP A 520 -14.96 -4.40 -18.91
C TRP A 520 -14.27 -5.69 -19.35
N VAL A 521 -13.65 -5.69 -20.53
CA VAL A 521 -12.61 -6.65 -20.88
C VAL A 521 -11.28 -5.99 -20.51
N PRO A 522 -10.47 -6.60 -19.64
CA PRO A 522 -9.28 -5.92 -19.16
C PRO A 522 -8.31 -5.57 -20.28
N ASP A 523 -7.89 -4.30 -20.35
CA ASP A 523 -6.82 -3.85 -21.24
C ASP A 523 -5.51 -4.58 -20.88
N TRP A 524 -4.96 -5.35 -21.81
CA TRP A 524 -3.71 -6.09 -21.60
C TRP A 524 -2.51 -5.15 -21.77
N VAL A 525 -2.15 -4.42 -20.72
CA VAL A 525 -0.87 -3.68 -20.68
C VAL A 525 0.08 -4.45 -19.76
N GLY A 526 1.11 -5.06 -20.33
CA GLY A 526 2.16 -5.75 -19.57
C GLY A 526 1.73 -7.06 -18.86
N GLY A 527 0.68 -7.74 -19.36
CA GLY A 527 0.27 -9.04 -18.82
C GLY A 527 -0.62 -9.02 -17.58
N ARG A 528 -1.08 -7.83 -17.12
CA ARG A 528 -2.10 -7.70 -16.07
C ARG A 528 -3.41 -7.13 -16.63
N PRO A 529 -4.58 -7.59 -16.16
CA PRO A 529 -5.86 -7.07 -16.58
C PRO A 529 -6.02 -5.58 -16.23
N GLY A 530 -6.23 -4.72 -17.24
CA GLY A 530 -6.55 -3.30 -17.06
C GLY A 530 -7.84 -3.09 -16.26
N THR A 531 -7.73 -2.36 -15.15
CA THR A 531 -8.83 -2.10 -14.20
C THR A 531 -9.78 -1.02 -14.74
N PRO A 532 -11.12 -1.12 -14.55
CA PRO A 532 -12.08 -0.11 -14.97
C PRO A 532 -12.07 1.16 -14.08
N SER A 533 -10.89 1.71 -13.78
CA SER A 533 -10.69 2.75 -12.76
C SER A 533 -11.49 4.04 -13.02
N ALA A 534 -11.68 4.46 -14.28
CA ALA A 534 -12.51 5.63 -14.60
C ALA A 534 -14.01 5.41 -14.29
N LEU A 535 -14.56 4.23 -14.60
CA LEU A 535 -15.94 3.89 -14.25
C LEU A 535 -16.10 3.76 -12.73
N LEU A 536 -15.12 3.11 -12.09
CA LEU A 536 -15.11 2.94 -10.64
C LEU A 536 -15.01 4.28 -9.91
N ALA A 537 -14.15 5.20 -10.35
CA ALA A 537 -14.03 6.57 -9.84
C ALA A 537 -15.34 7.35 -10.00
N LEU A 538 -15.95 7.33 -11.19
CA LEU A 538 -17.22 8.01 -11.45
C LEU A 538 -18.36 7.47 -10.58
N THR A 539 -18.39 6.14 -10.38
CA THR A 539 -19.37 5.46 -9.53
C THR A 539 -19.19 5.83 -8.06
N ARG A 540 -17.96 5.78 -7.54
CA ARG A 540 -17.62 6.15 -6.16
C ARG A 540 -17.81 7.65 -5.88
N ALA A 541 -17.72 8.50 -6.90
CA ALA A 541 -18.06 9.93 -6.80
C ALA A 541 -19.58 10.18 -6.67
N GLY A 542 -20.41 9.16 -6.96
CA GLY A 542 -21.87 9.22 -6.89
C GLY A 542 -22.52 9.82 -8.15
N ASP A 543 -21.85 9.82 -9.30
CA ASP A 543 -22.35 10.46 -10.51
C ASP A 543 -23.27 9.51 -11.33
N ALA A 544 -24.51 9.96 -11.57
CA ALA A 544 -25.54 9.21 -12.29
C ALA A 544 -25.15 8.80 -13.71
N ARG A 545 -24.20 9.50 -14.35
CA ARG A 545 -23.71 9.18 -15.70
C ARG A 545 -22.96 7.85 -15.76
N ALA A 546 -22.57 7.27 -14.63
CA ALA A 546 -22.00 5.92 -14.56
C ALA A 546 -23.03 4.81 -14.85
N VAL A 547 -24.33 5.06 -14.61
CA VAL A 547 -25.38 4.02 -14.62
C VAL A 547 -25.45 3.22 -15.93
N PRO A 548 -25.43 3.82 -17.14
CA PRO A 548 -25.49 3.04 -18.38
C PRO A 548 -24.26 2.15 -18.62
N ALA A 549 -23.09 2.54 -18.11
CA ALA A 549 -21.88 1.74 -18.18
C ALA A 549 -21.90 0.61 -17.14
N LEU A 550 -22.37 0.88 -15.93
CA LEU A 550 -22.58 -0.14 -14.90
C LEU A 550 -23.60 -1.20 -15.33
N ALA A 551 -24.72 -0.79 -15.96
CA ALA A 551 -25.71 -1.73 -16.46
C ALA A 551 -25.08 -2.76 -17.44
N ARG A 552 -24.25 -2.29 -18.37
CA ARG A 552 -23.50 -3.16 -19.31
C ARG A 552 -22.47 -4.03 -18.61
N ALA A 553 -21.75 -3.50 -17.62
CA ALA A 553 -20.79 -4.28 -16.82
C ALA A 553 -21.51 -5.39 -16.03
N LEU A 554 -22.67 -5.10 -15.47
CA LEU A 554 -23.54 -6.05 -14.77
C LEU A 554 -24.20 -7.08 -15.70
N GLU A 555 -24.09 -6.98 -17.03
CA GLU A 555 -24.56 -8.02 -17.94
C GLU A 555 -23.49 -9.11 -18.17
N GLN A 556 -22.21 -8.82 -17.89
CA GLN A 556 -21.10 -9.77 -18.07
C GLN A 556 -21.19 -10.95 -17.10
N PRO A 557 -20.86 -12.19 -17.49
CA PRO A 557 -21.00 -13.36 -16.63
C PRO A 557 -20.40 -13.16 -15.22
N GLU A 558 -19.17 -12.65 -15.18
CA GLU A 558 -18.41 -12.33 -13.97
C GLU A 558 -18.11 -10.81 -13.93
N PRO A 559 -18.99 -9.99 -13.32
CA PRO A 559 -18.71 -8.57 -13.16
C PRO A 559 -17.58 -8.35 -12.15
N ASP A 560 -16.76 -7.31 -12.37
CA ASP A 560 -15.76 -6.88 -11.41
C ASP A 560 -16.42 -6.58 -10.04
N CYS A 561 -16.00 -7.29 -9.00
CA CYS A 561 -16.56 -7.17 -7.66
C CYS A 561 -16.41 -5.75 -7.09
N ARG A 562 -15.36 -5.01 -7.48
CA ARG A 562 -15.12 -3.62 -7.05
C ARG A 562 -16.21 -2.69 -7.57
N LEU A 563 -16.71 -2.93 -8.78
CA LEU A 563 -17.85 -2.17 -9.32
C LEU A 563 -19.12 -2.45 -8.52
N LEU A 564 -19.36 -3.70 -8.11
CA LEU A 564 -20.52 -4.04 -7.27
C LEU A 564 -20.47 -3.33 -5.91
N TYR A 565 -19.31 -3.31 -5.27
CA TYR A 565 -19.10 -2.58 -4.01
C TYR A 565 -19.16 -1.04 -4.17
N ALA A 566 -19.01 -0.52 -5.39
CA ALA A 566 -19.12 0.90 -5.67
C ALA A 566 -20.57 1.39 -5.88
N ILE A 567 -21.48 0.53 -6.35
CA ILE A 567 -22.89 0.88 -6.60
C ILE A 567 -23.57 1.60 -5.41
N PRO A 568 -23.37 1.20 -4.14
CA PRO A 568 -23.92 1.90 -2.97
C PRO A 568 -23.63 3.42 -2.93
N HIS A 569 -22.55 3.89 -3.55
CA HIS A 569 -22.17 5.31 -3.56
C HIS A 569 -23.00 6.17 -4.53
N LEU A 570 -23.74 5.56 -5.48
CA LEU A 570 -24.66 6.26 -6.36
C LEU A 570 -25.93 6.75 -5.66
N ALA A 571 -26.23 6.22 -4.47
CA ALA A 571 -27.48 6.48 -3.76
C ALA A 571 -28.69 6.32 -4.72
N GLU A 572 -29.66 7.25 -4.70
CA GLU A 572 -30.87 7.18 -5.53
C GLU A 572 -30.60 7.10 -7.03
N ALA A 573 -29.46 7.63 -7.51
CA ALA A 573 -29.10 7.55 -8.93
C ALA A 573 -28.89 6.10 -9.40
N GLY A 574 -28.59 5.16 -8.49
CA GLY A 574 -28.44 3.74 -8.80
C GLY A 574 -29.74 2.97 -8.97
N ALA A 575 -30.91 3.58 -8.71
CA ALA A 575 -32.21 2.92 -8.81
C ALA A 575 -32.47 2.18 -10.15
N PRO A 576 -32.04 2.69 -11.34
CA PRO A 576 -32.21 1.96 -12.60
C PRO A 576 -31.47 0.61 -12.67
N LEU A 577 -30.51 0.35 -11.79
CA LEU A 577 -29.76 -0.92 -11.73
C LEU A 577 -30.51 -2.02 -10.97
N VAL A 578 -31.56 -1.68 -10.22
CA VAL A 578 -32.29 -2.61 -9.34
C VAL A 578 -32.81 -3.86 -10.07
N PRO A 579 -33.47 -3.77 -11.24
CA PRO A 579 -33.93 -4.96 -11.96
C PRO A 579 -32.80 -5.94 -12.32
N LEU A 580 -31.61 -5.41 -12.66
CA LEU A 580 -30.43 -6.21 -12.98
C LEU A 580 -29.83 -6.87 -11.74
N LEU A 581 -29.70 -6.11 -10.65
CA LEU A 581 -29.21 -6.62 -9.37
C LEU A 581 -30.10 -7.75 -8.85
N ARG A 582 -31.43 -7.59 -8.96
CA ARG A 582 -32.41 -8.62 -8.61
C ARG A 582 -32.27 -9.87 -9.45
N ARG A 583 -32.22 -9.73 -10.78
CA ARG A 583 -32.04 -10.86 -11.70
C ARG A 583 -30.77 -11.63 -11.37
N ARG A 584 -29.67 -10.93 -11.04
CA ARG A 584 -28.42 -11.58 -10.62
C ARG A 584 -28.56 -12.30 -9.29
N LEU A 585 -29.06 -11.62 -8.26
CA LEU A 585 -29.25 -12.22 -6.94
C LEU A 585 -30.15 -13.45 -7.02
N GLY A 586 -31.19 -13.43 -7.85
CA GLY A 586 -32.09 -14.56 -8.09
C GLY A 586 -31.45 -15.71 -8.88
N ALA A 587 -30.46 -15.43 -9.73
CA ALA A 587 -29.75 -16.43 -10.54
C ALA A 587 -28.55 -17.08 -9.83
N LEU A 588 -28.12 -16.56 -8.67
CA LEU A 588 -26.99 -17.14 -7.94
C LEU A 588 -27.26 -18.59 -7.53
N PRO A 589 -26.28 -19.50 -7.72
CA PRO A 589 -26.35 -20.84 -7.19
C PRO A 589 -26.39 -20.81 -5.65
N LEU A 590 -27.05 -21.81 -5.07
CA LEU A 590 -27.20 -21.95 -3.61
C LEU A 590 -26.16 -22.96 -3.10
N ASP A 591 -24.90 -22.61 -3.24
CA ASP A 591 -23.73 -23.39 -2.85
C ASP A 591 -22.87 -22.62 -1.82
N ASP A 592 -21.69 -23.15 -1.51
CA ASP A 592 -20.79 -22.56 -0.51
C ASP A 592 -20.16 -21.22 -0.96
N GLU A 593 -20.22 -20.87 -2.25
CA GLU A 593 -19.74 -19.59 -2.79
C GLU A 593 -20.76 -18.46 -2.65
N LEU A 594 -22.00 -18.78 -2.25
CA LEU A 594 -23.10 -17.83 -2.12
C LEU A 594 -22.74 -16.60 -1.30
N GLY A 595 -21.92 -16.73 -0.25
CA GLY A 595 -21.48 -15.61 0.60
C GLY A 595 -20.73 -14.53 -0.16
N GLU A 596 -19.73 -14.90 -0.96
CA GLU A 596 -18.90 -13.94 -1.72
C GLU A 596 -19.70 -13.27 -2.83
N GLN A 597 -20.56 -14.05 -3.51
CA GLN A 597 -21.31 -13.57 -4.67
C GLN A 597 -22.52 -12.72 -4.27
N SER A 598 -23.22 -13.06 -3.17
CA SER A 598 -24.43 -12.35 -2.73
C SER A 598 -24.13 -11.08 -1.94
N GLY A 599 -23.02 -11.04 -1.18
CA GLY A 599 -22.65 -9.92 -0.31
C GLY A 599 -22.74 -8.53 -0.97
N PRO A 600 -22.05 -8.27 -2.10
CA PRO A 600 -22.09 -6.95 -2.73
C PRO A 600 -23.44 -6.63 -3.39
N LEU A 601 -24.18 -7.64 -3.88
CA LEU A 601 -25.53 -7.46 -4.44
C LEU A 601 -26.54 -7.07 -3.35
N LEU A 602 -26.50 -7.78 -2.21
CA LEU A 602 -27.34 -7.50 -1.05
C LEU A 602 -27.04 -6.11 -0.48
N LEU A 603 -25.76 -5.72 -0.42
CA LEU A 603 -25.34 -4.38 0.01
C LEU A 603 -25.91 -3.29 -0.91
N ALA A 604 -25.80 -3.46 -2.23
CA ALA A 604 -26.34 -2.52 -3.21
C ALA A 604 -27.87 -2.40 -3.08
N LEU A 605 -28.59 -3.53 -3.03
CA LEU A 605 -30.06 -3.54 -2.87
C LEU A 605 -30.51 -2.91 -1.55
N ALA A 606 -29.79 -3.18 -0.46
CA ALA A 606 -30.04 -2.56 0.83
C ALA A 606 -29.88 -1.03 0.77
N ARG A 607 -28.78 -0.55 0.16
CA ARG A 607 -28.50 0.89 0.07
C ARG A 607 -29.49 1.64 -0.84
N LEU A 608 -29.95 0.98 -1.89
CA LEU A 608 -30.98 1.47 -2.81
C LEU A 608 -32.41 1.32 -2.26
N ARG A 609 -32.58 0.61 -1.13
CA ARG A 609 -33.88 0.29 -0.52
C ARG A 609 -34.85 -0.39 -1.49
N ALA A 610 -34.33 -1.29 -2.30
CA ALA A 610 -35.05 -2.01 -3.35
C ALA A 610 -36.00 -3.09 -2.78
N VAL A 611 -37.14 -2.68 -2.23
CA VAL A 611 -38.13 -3.57 -1.58
C VAL A 611 -38.61 -4.68 -2.52
N GLU A 612 -38.71 -4.41 -3.82
CA GLU A 612 -39.08 -5.39 -4.84
C GLU A 612 -38.13 -6.61 -4.90
N ALA A 613 -36.92 -6.51 -4.34
CA ALA A 613 -35.94 -7.59 -4.25
C ALA A 613 -36.17 -8.55 -3.07
N LEU A 614 -37.20 -8.31 -2.25
CA LEU A 614 -37.48 -9.11 -1.06
C LEU A 614 -37.59 -10.62 -1.34
N PRO A 615 -38.23 -11.10 -2.42
CA PRO A 615 -38.28 -12.54 -2.71
C PRO A 615 -36.89 -13.15 -2.91
N GLU A 616 -36.01 -12.46 -3.63
CA GLU A 616 -34.64 -12.90 -3.88
C GLU A 616 -33.79 -12.84 -2.59
N VAL A 617 -33.99 -11.83 -1.74
CA VAL A 617 -33.35 -11.72 -0.42
C VAL A 617 -33.79 -12.87 0.50
N LEU A 618 -35.09 -13.18 0.56
CA LEU A 618 -35.62 -14.28 1.37
C LEU A 618 -35.12 -15.65 0.89
N ARG A 619 -34.98 -15.82 -0.44
CA ARG A 619 -34.38 -17.03 -1.02
C ARG A 619 -32.95 -17.23 -0.50
N VAL A 620 -32.12 -16.20 -0.52
CA VAL A 620 -30.74 -16.25 -0.03
C VAL A 620 -30.69 -16.44 1.50
N LEU A 621 -31.53 -15.73 2.25
CA LEU A 621 -31.63 -15.85 3.70
C LEU A 621 -31.95 -17.30 4.14
N ARG A 622 -32.93 -17.94 3.50
CA ARG A 622 -33.39 -19.29 3.83
C ARG A 622 -32.45 -20.39 3.34
N ALA A 623 -31.63 -20.10 2.34
CA ALA A 623 -30.68 -21.04 1.74
C ALA A 623 -29.24 -20.81 2.21
N ALA A 624 -29.03 -20.09 3.33
CA ALA A 624 -27.70 -19.82 3.84
C ALA A 624 -26.91 -21.12 4.08
N PRO A 625 -25.77 -21.35 3.39
CA PRO A 625 -24.96 -22.56 3.53
C PRO A 625 -24.33 -22.65 4.92
N ALA A 626 -23.84 -23.83 5.29
CA ALA A 626 -23.12 -24.00 6.57
C ALA A 626 -21.82 -23.19 6.59
N PHE A 627 -21.10 -23.18 5.46
CA PHE A 627 -19.90 -22.38 5.31
C PHE A 627 -20.26 -20.88 5.23
N ARG A 628 -19.67 -20.05 6.10
CA ARG A 628 -19.94 -18.60 6.20
C ARG A 628 -21.43 -18.24 6.35
N ARG A 629 -22.23 -19.13 6.96
CA ARG A 629 -23.67 -18.94 7.23
C ARG A 629 -23.99 -17.56 7.81
N GLU A 630 -23.26 -17.18 8.86
CA GLU A 630 -23.45 -15.94 9.60
C GLU A 630 -23.35 -14.71 8.68
N TRP A 631 -22.35 -14.67 7.79
CA TRP A 631 -22.16 -13.54 6.87
C TRP A 631 -23.31 -13.43 5.86
N VAL A 632 -23.80 -14.55 5.33
CA VAL A 632 -24.97 -14.57 4.43
C VAL A 632 -26.21 -14.07 5.15
N LEU A 633 -26.47 -14.58 6.36
CA LEU A 633 -27.61 -14.18 7.18
C LEU A 633 -27.55 -12.69 7.52
N GLU A 634 -26.42 -12.20 8.02
CA GLU A 634 -26.25 -10.79 8.36
C GLU A 634 -26.44 -9.86 7.16
N SER A 635 -25.91 -10.23 5.99
CA SER A 635 -26.05 -9.45 4.76
C SER A 635 -27.51 -9.40 4.28
N ALA A 636 -28.22 -10.53 4.34
CA ALA A 636 -29.63 -10.59 3.95
C ALA A 636 -30.53 -9.85 4.96
N LEU A 637 -30.30 -10.02 6.27
CA LEU A 637 -31.02 -9.31 7.32
C LEU A 637 -30.75 -7.81 7.30
N ARG A 638 -29.56 -7.38 6.87
CA ARG A 638 -29.26 -5.96 6.61
C ARG A 638 -30.13 -5.39 5.49
N ALA A 639 -30.34 -6.14 4.40
CA ALA A 639 -31.26 -5.74 3.34
C ALA A 639 -32.71 -5.65 3.84
N VAL A 640 -33.18 -6.65 4.59
CA VAL A 640 -34.50 -6.63 5.25
C VAL A 640 -34.66 -5.40 6.15
N THR A 641 -33.64 -5.09 6.96
CA THR A 641 -33.63 -3.91 7.84
C THR A 641 -33.78 -2.62 7.04
N ALA A 642 -33.09 -2.49 5.91
CA ALA A 642 -33.15 -1.29 5.06
C ALA A 642 -34.50 -1.11 4.34
N PHE A 643 -35.18 -2.23 4.04
CA PHE A 643 -36.55 -2.22 3.49
C PHE A 643 -37.59 -1.81 4.53
N GLY A 644 -37.31 -2.04 5.81
CA GLY A 644 -38.16 -1.60 6.92
C GLY A 644 -39.54 -2.27 6.91
N PRO A 645 -40.64 -1.54 7.22
CA PRO A 645 -41.98 -2.14 7.34
C PRO A 645 -42.49 -2.88 6.10
N ALA A 646 -41.95 -2.54 4.92
CA ALA A 646 -42.34 -3.20 3.67
C ALA A 646 -41.84 -4.65 3.58
N ALA A 647 -40.85 -5.04 4.38
CA ALA A 647 -40.34 -6.42 4.47
C ALA A 647 -41.05 -7.26 5.55
N ARG A 648 -42.33 -7.00 5.83
CA ARG A 648 -43.13 -7.73 6.83
C ARG A 648 -43.18 -9.24 6.64
N GLU A 649 -43.04 -9.70 5.41
CA GLU A 649 -42.93 -11.13 5.10
C GLU A 649 -41.74 -11.81 5.80
N ALA A 650 -40.63 -11.09 6.03
CA ALA A 650 -39.43 -11.61 6.68
C ALA A 650 -39.55 -11.76 8.21
N ALA A 651 -40.66 -11.31 8.82
CA ALA A 651 -40.79 -11.26 10.27
C ALA A 651 -40.75 -12.64 10.93
N ALA A 652 -41.29 -13.67 10.28
CA ALA A 652 -41.23 -15.05 10.79
C ALA A 652 -39.80 -15.59 10.75
N ASP A 653 -39.08 -15.38 9.65
CA ASP A 653 -37.68 -15.79 9.49
C ASP A 653 -36.79 -15.08 10.53
N ALA A 654 -36.93 -13.76 10.68
CA ALA A 654 -36.16 -12.98 11.67
C ALA A 654 -36.47 -13.42 13.11
N ARG A 655 -37.74 -13.72 13.44
CA ARG A 655 -38.12 -14.19 14.79
C ARG A 655 -37.53 -15.55 15.11
N ALA A 656 -37.45 -16.46 14.14
CA ALA A 656 -36.79 -17.76 14.33
C ALA A 656 -35.29 -17.60 14.65
N LEU A 657 -34.63 -16.64 14.00
CA LEU A 657 -33.20 -16.37 14.18
C LEU A 657 -32.84 -15.68 15.51
N LEU A 658 -33.81 -15.22 16.31
CA LEU A 658 -33.54 -14.73 17.67
C LEU A 658 -33.06 -15.83 18.63
N GLY A 659 -33.34 -17.09 18.30
CA GLY A 659 -32.86 -18.28 19.02
C GLY A 659 -31.52 -18.83 18.52
N ASP A 660 -30.88 -18.19 17.53
CA ASP A 660 -29.60 -18.64 16.99
C ASP A 660 -28.48 -18.57 18.05
N PRO A 661 -27.51 -19.50 18.04
CA PRO A 661 -26.36 -19.44 18.95
C PRO A 661 -25.42 -18.26 18.65
N SER A 662 -25.34 -17.77 17.41
CA SER A 662 -24.48 -16.63 17.06
C SER A 662 -25.09 -15.31 17.53
N ALA A 663 -24.32 -14.53 18.30
CA ALA A 663 -24.72 -13.19 18.71
C ALA A 663 -24.84 -12.21 17.53
N GLY A 664 -24.00 -12.34 16.49
CA GLY A 664 -24.09 -11.55 15.25
C GLY A 664 -25.42 -11.78 14.55
N THR A 665 -25.80 -13.04 14.37
CA THR A 665 -27.08 -13.44 13.77
C THR A 665 -28.27 -12.95 14.59
N VAL A 666 -28.25 -13.14 15.92
CA VAL A 666 -29.33 -12.69 16.82
C VAL A 666 -29.52 -11.17 16.76
N THR A 667 -28.43 -10.41 16.76
CA THR A 667 -28.50 -8.94 16.76
C THR A 667 -28.95 -8.40 15.40
N ALA A 668 -28.49 -8.98 14.29
CA ALA A 668 -28.99 -8.67 12.95
C ALA A 668 -30.49 -8.99 12.82
N ALA A 669 -30.93 -10.14 13.35
CA ALA A 669 -32.33 -10.55 13.33
C ALA A 669 -33.21 -9.64 14.18
N ALA A 670 -32.74 -9.24 15.36
CA ALA A 670 -33.43 -8.28 16.22
C ALA A 670 -33.61 -6.92 15.53
N ARG A 671 -32.58 -6.45 14.82
CA ARG A 671 -32.66 -5.20 14.05
C ARG A 671 -33.63 -5.28 12.88
N ALA A 672 -33.61 -6.39 12.15
CA ALA A 672 -34.56 -6.63 11.07
C ALA A 672 -36.00 -6.68 11.60
N LEU A 673 -36.25 -7.42 12.69
CA LEU A 673 -37.58 -7.53 13.28
C LEU A 673 -38.10 -6.19 13.81
N TRP A 674 -37.25 -5.41 14.48
CA TRP A 674 -37.58 -4.05 14.91
C TRP A 674 -37.94 -3.14 13.73
N ALA A 675 -37.12 -3.14 12.66
CA ALA A 675 -37.37 -2.29 11.49
C ALA A 675 -38.67 -2.65 10.76
N VAL A 676 -39.07 -3.92 10.83
CA VAL A 676 -40.25 -4.47 10.13
C VAL A 676 -41.54 -4.33 10.95
N GLU A 677 -41.49 -4.57 12.26
CA GLU A 677 -42.67 -4.61 13.12
C GLU A 677 -42.81 -3.38 14.04
N GLY A 678 -41.70 -2.73 14.40
CA GLY A 678 -41.69 -1.59 15.32
C GLY A 678 -41.99 -1.95 16.78
N ASP A 679 -41.88 -3.23 17.16
CA ASP A 679 -42.08 -3.69 18.54
C ASP A 679 -40.74 -4.01 19.24
N ALA A 680 -40.29 -3.09 20.10
CA ALA A 680 -39.04 -3.27 20.84
C ALA A 680 -39.22 -4.32 21.95
N GLY A 681 -40.43 -4.50 22.46
CA GLY A 681 -40.73 -5.47 23.52
C GLY A 681 -40.43 -6.91 23.09
N ALA A 682 -40.60 -7.22 21.80
CA ALA A 682 -40.31 -8.53 21.25
C ALA A 682 -38.80 -8.89 21.21
N VAL A 683 -37.92 -7.89 21.08
CA VAL A 683 -36.47 -8.10 20.84
C VAL A 683 -35.59 -7.71 22.02
N LEU A 684 -36.00 -6.73 22.83
CA LEU A 684 -35.21 -6.21 23.94
C LEU A 684 -34.84 -7.25 25.00
N PRO A 685 -35.71 -8.20 25.41
CA PRO A 685 -35.34 -9.20 26.41
C PRO A 685 -34.09 -10.01 25.98
N ARG A 686 -34.01 -10.37 24.70
CA ARG A 686 -32.88 -11.13 24.15
C ARG A 686 -31.61 -10.27 24.07
N LEU A 687 -31.71 -9.04 23.58
CA LEU A 687 -30.56 -8.12 23.48
C LEU A 687 -30.00 -7.76 24.87
N ARG A 688 -30.87 -7.55 25.87
CA ARG A 688 -30.46 -7.31 27.26
C ARG A 688 -29.75 -8.51 27.88
N ALA A 689 -30.15 -9.73 27.52
CA ALA A 689 -29.43 -10.93 27.94
C ALA A 689 -28.03 -11.00 27.32
N LEU A 690 -27.89 -10.65 26.03
CA LEU A 690 -26.58 -10.59 25.35
C LEU A 690 -25.67 -9.51 25.95
N LEU A 691 -26.19 -8.34 26.33
CA LEU A 691 -25.41 -7.29 26.99
C LEU A 691 -24.79 -7.72 28.35
N ARG A 692 -25.33 -8.76 28.97
CA ARG A 692 -24.84 -9.34 30.23
C ARG A 692 -24.02 -10.62 30.04
N ALA A 693 -23.91 -11.13 28.81
CA ALA A 693 -23.14 -12.31 28.51
C ALA A 693 -21.64 -12.03 28.75
N PRO A 694 -20.81 -13.06 29.02
CA PRO A 694 -19.36 -12.87 29.17
C PRO A 694 -18.66 -12.50 27.86
N ASP A 695 -19.27 -12.87 26.72
CA ASP A 695 -18.73 -12.64 25.38
C ASP A 695 -18.73 -11.14 25.02
N VAL A 696 -17.53 -10.56 24.90
CA VAL A 696 -17.33 -9.14 24.57
C VAL A 696 -17.92 -8.81 23.20
N GLN A 697 -17.74 -9.68 22.20
CA GLN A 697 -18.20 -9.41 20.84
C GLN A 697 -19.72 -9.41 20.76
N GLY A 698 -20.37 -10.38 21.39
CA GLY A 698 -21.83 -10.43 21.51
C GLY A 698 -22.41 -9.22 22.25
N ARG A 699 -21.72 -8.71 23.28
CA ARG A 699 -22.10 -7.47 23.97
C ARG A 699 -22.00 -6.26 23.06
N ARG A 700 -20.92 -6.13 22.26
CA ARG A 700 -20.73 -5.04 21.30
C ARG A 700 -21.86 -5.03 20.26
N SER A 701 -22.12 -6.17 19.63
CA SER A 701 -23.21 -6.32 18.65
C SER A 701 -24.58 -6.00 19.26
N ALA A 702 -24.81 -6.40 20.52
CA ALA A 702 -26.05 -6.10 21.24
C ALA A 702 -26.18 -4.61 21.59
N ALA A 703 -25.11 -3.95 22.04
CA ALA A 703 -25.08 -2.52 22.33
C ALA A 703 -25.42 -1.71 21.08
N TRP A 704 -24.79 -2.06 19.96
CA TRP A 704 -25.07 -1.43 18.68
C TRP A 704 -26.53 -1.62 18.22
N ALA A 705 -27.06 -2.84 18.30
CA ALA A 705 -28.46 -3.11 17.95
C ALA A 705 -29.44 -2.31 18.83
N VAL A 706 -29.19 -2.25 20.14
CA VAL A 706 -29.97 -1.47 21.11
C VAL A 706 -29.91 0.03 20.77
N GLY A 707 -28.73 0.56 20.44
CA GLY A 707 -28.55 1.95 20.04
C GLY A 707 -29.35 2.31 18.79
N ALA A 708 -29.44 1.41 17.80
CA ALA A 708 -30.21 1.62 16.58
C ALA A 708 -31.73 1.76 16.80
N PHE A 709 -32.25 1.34 17.96
CA PHE A 709 -33.67 1.47 18.31
C PHE A 709 -33.99 2.83 18.95
N GLY A 710 -32.97 3.61 19.30
CA GLY A 710 -33.11 4.91 19.94
C GLY A 710 -33.91 4.85 21.25
N GLY A 711 -34.74 5.85 21.50
CA GLY A 711 -35.52 5.98 22.74
C GLY A 711 -36.39 4.77 23.09
N SER A 712 -36.82 3.98 22.10
CA SER A 712 -37.61 2.75 22.31
C SER A 712 -36.87 1.67 23.11
N ALA A 713 -35.54 1.73 23.14
CA ALA A 713 -34.69 0.80 23.88
C ALA A 713 -34.16 1.34 25.22
N ARG A 714 -34.74 2.42 25.75
CA ARG A 714 -34.35 3.03 27.04
C ARG A 714 -34.33 2.02 28.20
N ALA A 715 -35.13 0.96 28.14
CA ALA A 715 -35.14 -0.12 29.14
C ALA A 715 -33.81 -0.90 29.25
N ALA A 716 -32.92 -0.80 28.26
CA ALA A 716 -31.58 -1.39 28.26
C ALA A 716 -30.47 -0.46 28.81
N ALA A 717 -30.81 0.78 29.19
CA ALA A 717 -29.84 1.76 29.70
C ALA A 717 -29.03 1.26 30.91
N PRO A 718 -29.59 0.53 31.90
CA PRO A 718 -28.79 -0.01 33.01
C PRO A 718 -27.68 -0.96 32.56
N GLU A 719 -27.96 -1.84 31.59
CA GLU A 719 -26.98 -2.76 31.04
C GLU A 719 -25.90 -2.04 30.22
N LEU A 720 -26.27 -1.01 29.46
CA LEU A 720 -25.31 -0.17 28.73
C LEU A 720 -24.37 0.59 29.69
N ARG A 721 -24.90 1.15 30.79
CA ARG A 721 -24.08 1.81 31.82
C ARG A 721 -23.04 0.87 32.42
N ALA A 722 -23.41 -0.38 32.69
CA ALA A 722 -22.46 -1.39 33.20
C ALA A 722 -21.35 -1.71 32.18
N CYS A 723 -21.59 -1.52 30.89
CA CYS A 723 -20.58 -1.72 29.85
C CYS A 723 -19.59 -0.54 29.74
N LEU A 724 -19.90 0.64 30.27
CA LEU A 724 -19.00 1.81 30.24
C LEU A 724 -17.71 1.61 31.05
N THR A 725 -17.71 0.67 31.99
CA THR A 725 -16.55 0.32 32.83
C THR A 725 -15.91 -1.00 32.39
N ALA A 726 -16.23 -1.52 31.21
CA ALA A 726 -15.62 -2.74 30.69
C ALA A 726 -14.13 -2.52 30.38
N PRO A 727 -13.27 -3.55 30.48
CA PRO A 727 -11.84 -3.45 30.15
C PRO A 727 -11.63 -3.17 28.66
N ASP A 728 -12.47 -3.76 27.79
CA ASP A 728 -12.40 -3.56 26.34
C ASP A 728 -12.86 -2.15 25.93
N MET A 729 -11.99 -1.40 25.25
CA MET A 729 -12.25 -0.03 24.82
C MET A 729 -13.39 0.05 23.80
N TRP A 730 -13.46 -0.89 22.85
CA TRP A 730 -14.47 -0.86 21.78
C TRP A 730 -15.88 -1.06 22.32
N LEU A 731 -16.04 -1.97 23.27
CA LEU A 731 -17.28 -2.15 24.01
C LEU A 731 -17.67 -0.90 24.80
N ARG A 732 -16.72 -0.20 25.44
CA ARG A 732 -17.01 1.08 26.11
C ARG A 732 -17.56 2.11 25.12
N VAL A 733 -16.98 2.19 23.92
CA VAL A 733 -17.43 3.12 22.85
C VAL A 733 -18.79 2.71 22.30
N ASP A 734 -19.00 1.44 21.96
CA ASP A 734 -20.28 0.94 21.44
C ASP A 734 -21.41 1.12 22.47
N ALA A 735 -21.13 0.83 23.74
CA ALA A 735 -22.08 1.06 24.83
C ALA A 735 -22.34 2.55 25.10
N GLY A 736 -21.32 3.40 25.04
CA GLY A 736 -21.46 4.85 25.22
C GLY A 736 -22.27 5.49 24.11
N THR A 737 -21.98 5.16 22.85
CA THR A 737 -22.76 5.66 21.71
C THR A 737 -24.20 5.13 21.72
N ALA A 738 -24.41 3.86 22.09
CA ALA A 738 -25.74 3.32 22.29
C ALA A 738 -26.49 4.02 23.43
N LEU A 739 -25.81 4.29 24.56
CA LEU A 739 -26.40 4.96 25.70
C LEU A 739 -26.89 6.36 25.30
N CYS A 740 -26.04 7.14 24.62
CA CYS A 740 -26.40 8.44 24.05
C CYS A 740 -27.69 8.36 23.21
N ARG A 741 -27.80 7.39 22.30
CA ARG A 741 -28.96 7.23 21.41
C ARG A 741 -30.24 6.85 22.15
N VAL A 742 -30.16 6.01 23.19
CA VAL A 742 -31.37 5.58 23.94
C VAL A 742 -31.81 6.61 24.98
N THR A 743 -30.89 7.40 25.54
CA THR A 743 -31.19 8.46 26.51
C THR A 743 -31.51 9.79 25.84
N GLY A 744 -30.99 10.03 24.63
CA GLY A 744 -30.99 11.34 23.98
C GLY A 744 -30.05 12.35 24.65
N ASP A 745 -29.13 11.88 25.48
CA ASP A 745 -28.20 12.69 26.28
C ASP A 745 -26.82 12.01 26.34
N ALA A 746 -25.78 12.76 26.01
CA ALA A 746 -24.41 12.26 26.04
C ALA A 746 -23.73 12.40 27.40
N GLY A 747 -24.30 13.15 28.36
CA GLY A 747 -23.60 13.56 29.58
C GLY A 747 -22.91 12.42 30.35
N GLU A 748 -23.60 11.29 30.54
CA GLU A 748 -23.05 10.13 31.26
C GLU A 748 -21.96 9.38 30.46
N ALA A 749 -22.07 9.31 29.14
CA ALA A 749 -21.14 8.59 28.28
C ALA A 749 -19.96 9.44 27.80
N LEU A 750 -20.10 10.77 27.83
CA LEU A 750 -19.16 11.70 27.22
C LEU A 750 -17.74 11.60 27.79
N PRO A 751 -17.49 11.43 29.10
CA PRO A 751 -16.13 11.24 29.61
C PRO A 751 -15.43 10.02 28.99
N VAL A 752 -16.16 8.92 28.84
CA VAL A 752 -15.66 7.66 28.26
C VAL A 752 -15.40 7.82 26.76
N LEU A 753 -16.33 8.43 26.02
CA LEU A 753 -16.17 8.69 24.59
C LEU A 753 -15.03 9.68 24.32
N ALA A 754 -14.89 10.71 25.16
CA ALA A 754 -13.81 11.69 25.05
C ALA A 754 -12.42 11.08 25.34
N ALA A 755 -12.32 10.14 26.29
CA ALA A 755 -11.09 9.39 26.54
C ALA A 755 -10.74 8.53 25.31
N ALA A 756 -11.69 7.72 24.84
CA ALA A 756 -11.49 6.86 23.67
C ALA A 756 -11.11 7.64 22.40
N TRP A 757 -11.70 8.83 22.17
CA TRP A 757 -11.35 9.73 21.06
C TRP A 757 -9.86 10.09 21.02
N ARG A 758 -9.27 10.29 22.21
CA ARG A 758 -7.86 10.68 22.37
C ARG A 758 -6.94 9.46 22.29
N GLU A 759 -7.33 8.36 22.95
CA GLU A 759 -6.56 7.11 23.02
C GLU A 759 -6.45 6.41 21.66
N ASN A 760 -7.54 6.35 20.88
CA ASN A 760 -7.54 5.60 19.62
C ASN A 760 -8.27 6.35 18.51
N ARG A 761 -7.51 6.69 17.45
CA ARG A 761 -7.99 7.39 16.25
C ARG A 761 -9.18 6.71 15.57
N HIS A 762 -9.28 5.38 15.60
CA HIS A 762 -10.31 4.62 14.90
C HIS A 762 -11.68 4.73 15.59
N THR A 763 -11.74 5.22 16.84
CA THR A 763 -13.01 5.44 17.55
C THR A 763 -13.70 6.74 17.14
N ARG A 764 -12.96 7.69 16.56
CA ARG A 764 -13.42 9.06 16.30
C ARG A 764 -14.65 9.12 15.42
N VAL A 765 -14.72 8.26 14.39
CA VAL A 765 -15.87 8.30 13.47
C VAL A 765 -17.16 7.88 14.17
N ALA A 766 -17.15 6.75 14.88
CA ALA A 766 -18.33 6.27 15.61
C ALA A 766 -18.82 7.29 16.65
N ILE A 767 -17.88 7.96 17.34
CA ILE A 767 -18.21 9.02 18.31
C ILE A 767 -18.79 10.25 17.61
N ALA A 768 -18.18 10.70 16.52
CA ALA A 768 -18.67 11.86 15.75
C ALA A 768 -20.05 11.59 15.14
N GLU A 769 -20.31 10.37 14.66
CA GLU A 769 -21.64 9.95 14.20
C GLU A 769 -22.68 10.09 15.30
N CYS A 770 -22.42 9.50 16.46
CA CYS A 770 -23.29 9.56 17.61
C CYS A 770 -23.59 11.01 18.02
N LEU A 771 -22.56 11.86 18.11
CA LEU A 771 -22.73 13.27 18.48
C LEU A 771 -23.52 14.05 17.41
N ALA A 772 -23.31 13.74 16.13
CA ALA A 772 -24.01 14.38 15.03
C ALA A 772 -25.49 13.96 14.93
N GLU A 773 -25.84 12.76 15.40
CA GLU A 773 -27.23 12.26 15.46
C GLU A 773 -28.05 12.89 16.60
N LEU A 774 -27.42 13.20 17.74
CA LEU A 774 -28.10 13.86 18.87
C LEU A 774 -28.61 15.26 18.52
N GLY A 775 -27.98 15.93 17.56
CA GLY A 775 -28.27 17.32 17.19
C GLY A 775 -27.16 18.27 17.62
N PRO A 776 -27.40 19.60 17.66
CA PRO A 776 -26.34 20.57 17.90
C PRO A 776 -25.73 20.39 19.28
N VAL A 777 -24.48 19.93 19.27
CA VAL A 777 -23.67 19.54 20.43
C VAL A 777 -23.55 20.69 21.43
N GLU A 778 -23.57 21.94 20.96
CA GLU A 778 -23.54 23.13 21.82
C GLU A 778 -24.65 23.15 22.90
N ARG A 779 -25.78 22.46 22.67
CA ARG A 779 -26.89 22.39 23.63
C ARG A 779 -26.91 21.12 24.46
N LEU A 780 -26.54 19.98 23.86
CA LEU A 780 -26.73 18.65 24.45
C LEU A 780 -25.43 18.06 25.03
N ALA A 781 -24.26 18.53 24.59
CA ALA A 781 -22.96 18.01 24.99
C ALA A 781 -21.86 19.09 24.80
N PRO A 782 -21.95 20.25 25.47
CA PRO A 782 -21.05 21.38 25.23
C PRO A 782 -19.56 21.02 25.39
N ASP A 783 -19.24 20.09 26.29
CA ASP A 783 -17.87 19.63 26.54
C ASP A 783 -17.27 18.80 25.39
N ALA A 784 -18.10 18.33 24.44
CA ALA A 784 -17.63 17.65 23.23
C ALA A 784 -17.20 18.64 22.12
N ALA A 785 -17.67 19.89 22.15
CA ALA A 785 -17.42 20.86 21.09
C ALA A 785 -15.93 21.19 20.87
N PRO A 786 -15.09 21.33 21.92
CA PRO A 786 -13.65 21.51 21.74
C PRO A 786 -12.96 20.34 21.02
N LEU A 787 -13.41 19.09 21.24
CA LEU A 787 -12.85 17.92 20.56
C LEU A 787 -13.11 17.98 19.05
N LEU A 788 -14.36 18.28 18.67
CA LEU A 788 -14.78 18.36 17.27
C LEU A 788 -14.10 19.52 16.54
N ARG A 789 -13.99 20.70 17.17
CA ARG A 789 -13.27 21.85 16.60
C ARG A 789 -11.77 21.58 16.49
N GLY A 790 -11.20 20.93 17.50
CA GLY A 790 -9.81 20.49 17.47
C GLY A 790 -9.54 19.53 16.32
N GLU A 791 -10.43 18.58 16.06
CA GLU A 791 -10.32 17.66 14.92
C GLU A 791 -10.41 18.41 13.59
N LEU A 792 -11.37 19.32 13.41
CA LEU A 792 -11.52 20.13 12.19
C LEU A 792 -10.31 21.03 11.91
N ALA A 793 -9.58 21.44 12.95
CA ALA A 793 -8.40 22.29 12.84
C ALA A 793 -7.10 21.52 12.49
N ARG A 794 -7.09 20.18 12.62
CA ARG A 794 -5.91 19.37 12.27
C ARG A 794 -5.68 19.41 10.76
N LYS A 795 -4.42 19.64 10.37
CA LYS A 795 -3.96 19.62 8.97
C LYS A 795 -3.76 18.21 8.43
N ARG A 796 -3.40 17.25 9.28
CA ARG A 796 -3.20 15.85 8.89
C ARG A 796 -4.47 15.04 9.07
N ARG A 797 -4.66 14.04 8.21
CA ARG A 797 -5.76 13.08 8.34
C ARG A 797 -5.57 12.21 9.57
N HIS A 798 -6.67 11.74 10.16
CA HIS A 798 -6.62 11.04 11.44
C HIS A 798 -6.08 9.60 11.34
N ASN A 799 -6.16 8.98 10.16
CA ASN A 799 -5.90 7.56 9.88
C ASN A 799 -4.60 7.32 9.08
N VAL A 800 -3.68 8.28 9.11
CA VAL A 800 -2.34 8.07 8.53
C VAL A 800 -1.58 7.07 9.40
N ALA A 801 -1.26 5.90 8.87
CA ALA A 801 -0.31 4.95 9.45
C ALA A 801 0.97 4.89 8.60
N ALA A 802 2.11 4.67 9.23
CA ALA A 802 3.35 4.40 8.50
C ALA A 802 3.22 3.05 7.77
N GLY A 803 3.57 3.00 6.48
CA GLY A 803 3.73 1.76 5.72
C GLY A 803 2.46 1.04 5.22
N VAL A 804 1.28 1.29 5.80
CA VAL A 804 0.02 0.62 5.39
C VAL A 804 -1.06 1.67 5.10
N SER A 805 -1.60 1.67 3.87
CA SER A 805 -2.72 2.55 3.49
C SER A 805 -3.87 1.75 2.91
N GLY A 806 -5.07 2.02 3.41
CA GLY A 806 -6.31 1.48 2.88
C GLY A 806 -6.87 2.36 1.77
N ASP A 807 -7.51 1.74 0.78
CA ASP A 807 -8.15 2.43 -0.36
C ASP A 807 -9.25 3.43 0.08
N GLN A 808 -9.72 3.36 1.33
CA GLN A 808 -10.83 4.16 1.85
C GLN A 808 -10.39 5.25 2.84
N ASP A 809 -9.11 5.37 3.17
CA ASP A 809 -8.64 6.23 4.26
C ASP A 809 -9.07 7.70 4.08
N VAL A 810 -8.92 8.21 2.86
CA VAL A 810 -9.33 9.58 2.50
C VAL A 810 -10.84 9.75 2.66
N HIS A 811 -11.63 8.75 2.24
CA HIS A 811 -13.08 8.79 2.33
C HIS A 811 -13.57 8.78 3.78
N GLU A 812 -12.99 7.94 4.63
CA GLU A 812 -13.31 7.84 6.06
C GLU A 812 -12.97 9.14 6.80
N ASP A 813 -11.83 9.77 6.49
CA ASP A 813 -11.45 11.05 7.09
C ASP A 813 -12.37 12.20 6.65
N GLU A 814 -12.73 12.29 5.37
CA GLU A 814 -13.72 13.28 4.92
C GLU A 814 -15.10 13.06 5.56
N HIS A 815 -15.47 11.79 5.77
CA HIS A 815 -16.69 11.44 6.49
C HIS A 815 -16.64 11.94 7.93
N LEU A 816 -15.55 11.70 8.66
CA LEU A 816 -15.33 12.23 10.01
C LEU A 816 -15.52 13.74 10.06
N LEU A 817 -14.91 14.48 9.13
CA LEU A 817 -15.03 15.95 9.08
C LEU A 817 -16.46 16.41 8.82
N SER A 818 -17.18 15.73 7.91
CA SER A 818 -18.59 15.98 7.65
C SER A 818 -19.45 15.81 8.91
N LEU A 819 -19.20 14.74 9.68
CA LEU A 819 -19.88 14.47 10.94
C LEU A 819 -19.57 15.52 12.00
N CYS A 820 -18.30 15.90 12.17
CA CYS A 820 -17.88 16.95 13.09
C CYS A 820 -18.58 18.29 12.77
N ARG A 821 -18.65 18.67 11.48
CA ARG A 821 -19.36 19.89 11.05
C ARG A 821 -20.85 19.81 11.35
N ARG A 822 -21.49 18.67 11.05
CA ARG A 822 -22.92 18.43 11.31
C ARG A 822 -23.24 18.50 12.80
N ALA A 823 -22.40 17.91 13.65
CA ALA A 823 -22.53 17.91 15.10
C ALA A 823 -22.43 19.33 15.71
N LEU A 824 -21.57 20.19 15.16
CA LEU A 824 -21.42 21.60 15.57
C LEU A 824 -22.48 22.55 14.96
N GLY A 825 -23.52 22.00 14.30
CA GLY A 825 -24.57 22.80 13.66
C GLY A 825 -24.17 23.50 12.37
N GLY A 826 -23.02 23.15 11.78
CA GLY A 826 -22.62 23.62 10.45
C GLY A 826 -23.52 23.01 9.37
N ALA A 827 -24.11 23.86 8.52
CA ALA A 827 -24.81 23.39 7.33
C ALA A 827 -23.83 22.64 6.41
N VAL A 828 -24.16 21.40 6.05
CA VAL A 828 -23.44 20.64 5.03
C VAL A 828 -23.67 21.34 3.69
N GLY A 829 -22.64 22.02 3.16
CA GLY A 829 -22.63 22.44 1.76
C GLY A 829 -22.57 21.18 0.87
N GLY A 830 -23.55 21.05 -0.03
CA GLY A 830 -23.77 19.86 -0.87
C GLY A 830 -22.70 19.56 -1.91
#